data_AF-A0AA38IV78-F1
#
_entry.id   AF-A0AA38IV78-F1
#
_cell.length_a   1.000
_cell.length_b   1.000
_cell.length_c   1.000
_cell.angle_alpha   90.00
_cell.angle_beta   90.00
_cell.angle_gamma   90.00
#
_symmetry.space_group_name_H-M   'P 1'
#
loop_
_entity.id
_entity.type
_entity.pdbx_description
1 polymer ?
#
loop_
_entity_poly.entity_id
_entity_poly.type
_entity_poly.pdbx_seq_one_letter_code
_entity_poly.pdbx_strand_id
1 'polypeptide(L)'
;MPGEIVLQMYRFECIGFFQFRIVKFLLYNVIVIWSLLSLFQLGLFIYRFELNYLIQLGPSYFIIVFLLTSISYILILVDLLNDLTLDLESVRSECDSVIVNRQGKKEFIQGITYMVISLVSACTTGLSYASFSDDENQLVFFFPLCEEYFPAWKFIIKWGFRFSIVFVYCLAIISPSHYVVYGLLLFKVEENILLHNIKNINQNYEKREQLDVASHNIIKQRLIFCLKRHIFFSRSARKLLTKTENLVLPLQIAGALYFMCIVINMFGLGGAISKLSYLHLVSLMTSACVSLTGISVYGQKIEDLSDNIFNCLIDVKWYHWNDVNKKLYLMFLQNSLKPFKIKFTENISVNYKMALEVLITFVYTLIETQLIGEAATDLESWRLECDNALVKKQNEKELIKGIIYMVTSVVSAAITGIIYAVASVEDKQLIYIFPLCEKFFPELSFLLELGFRFSLMFLFCIAMISPSHFVLYGLLLFKLEANILSHYIKNINQNYEKTEQLDLKSHNVIKDRLLVCVKHHISFNRCARKILRKLQYLILPMQTVAALYFISIVVETLTVEGTTSRLWYWRLFSLTFTGIIMLIGNCTIGQKIEDTSELIFNCLVRVKWYHWNDANKKLYLMFLTNALEPFKMKFSDNISVNHKMGVWIVKTSFSFIAIVKQLQSKKNY
;
A
#
# COMPACT_ATOMS: atom_id res chain seq x y z
N MET A 1 37.35 0.26 19.35
CA MET A 1 37.40 -1.12 18.78
C MET A 1 36.87 -1.11 17.33
N PRO A 2 37.15 -2.10 16.45
CA PRO A 2 36.77 -2.03 15.03
C PRO A 2 35.26 -1.83 14.76
N GLY A 3 34.37 -2.36 15.62
CA GLY A 3 32.92 -2.18 15.48
C GLY A 3 32.43 -0.77 15.77
N GLU A 4 33.13 -0.05 16.65
CA GLU A 4 32.81 1.33 17.03
C GLU A 4 33.15 2.31 15.91
N ILE A 5 34.29 2.11 15.24
CA ILE A 5 34.69 2.89 14.05
C ILE A 5 33.65 2.72 12.95
N VAL A 6 33.22 1.48 12.70
CA VAL A 6 32.20 1.14 11.71
C VAL A 6 30.85 1.81 12.00
N LEU A 7 30.41 1.81 13.26
CA LEU A 7 29.20 2.52 13.67
C LEU A 7 29.36 4.05 13.54
N GLN A 8 30.52 4.59 13.89
CA GLN A 8 30.81 6.03 13.74
C GLN A 8 30.83 6.46 12.28
N MET A 9 31.35 5.65 11.37
CA MET A 9 31.32 5.92 9.93
C MET A 9 29.87 5.94 9.40
N TYR A 10 29.06 4.94 9.78
CA TYR A 10 27.66 4.88 9.37
C TYR A 10 26.82 6.02 9.96
N ARG A 11 27.08 6.38 11.23
CA ARG A 11 26.50 7.55 11.91
C ARG A 11 26.93 8.86 11.24
N PHE A 12 28.20 8.97 10.85
CA PHE A 12 28.70 10.16 10.17
C PHE A 12 28.02 10.32 8.80
N GLU A 13 27.87 9.26 8.02
CA GLU A 13 27.22 9.32 6.71
C GLU A 13 25.73 9.66 6.81
N CYS A 14 25.00 8.97 7.69
CA CYS A 14 23.57 9.22 7.86
C CYS A 14 23.33 10.56 8.56
N ILE A 15 23.94 10.83 9.70
CA ILE A 15 23.61 11.99 10.54
C ILE A 15 24.63 13.12 10.38
N GLY A 16 25.91 12.82 10.57
CA GLY A 16 26.96 13.84 10.67
C GLY A 16 27.10 14.72 9.42
N PHE A 17 27.08 14.10 8.24
CA PHE A 17 27.19 14.80 6.95
C PHE A 17 26.06 15.81 6.75
N PHE A 18 24.83 15.42 7.09
CA PHE A 18 23.65 16.26 6.92
C PHE A 18 23.43 17.25 8.08
N GLN A 19 24.19 17.16 9.16
CA GLN A 19 24.18 18.15 10.24
C GLN A 19 25.05 19.38 9.93
N PHE A 20 26.00 19.29 8.99
CA PHE A 20 26.80 20.45 8.61
C PHE A 20 25.89 21.57 8.07
N ARG A 21 26.04 22.78 8.64
CA ARG A 21 25.26 23.96 8.25
C ARG A 21 25.34 24.25 6.75
N ILE A 22 26.51 24.03 6.14
CA ILE A 22 26.74 24.19 4.70
C ILE A 22 25.89 23.19 3.91
N VAL A 23 25.83 21.92 4.33
CA VAL A 23 25.03 20.88 3.65
C VAL A 23 23.54 21.18 3.79
N LYS A 24 23.05 21.52 5.00
CA LYS A 24 21.65 21.94 5.19
C LYS A 24 21.31 23.14 4.30
N PHE A 25 22.17 24.16 4.28
CA PHE A 25 21.99 25.34 3.42
C PHE A 25 21.93 24.95 1.93
N LEU A 26 22.82 24.08 1.45
CA LEU A 26 22.79 23.59 0.07
C LEU A 26 21.49 22.83 -0.24
N LEU A 27 21.02 21.95 0.65
CA LEU A 27 19.76 21.22 0.47
C LEU A 27 18.54 22.16 0.45
N TYR A 28 18.50 23.19 1.31
CA TYR A 28 17.45 24.20 1.28
C TYR A 28 17.46 24.98 -0.04
N ASN A 29 18.64 25.39 -0.53
CA ASN A 29 18.75 26.06 -1.83
C ASN A 29 18.27 25.16 -2.98
N VAL A 30 18.64 23.87 -2.96
CA VAL A 30 18.15 22.90 -3.96
C VAL A 30 16.62 22.81 -3.90
N ILE A 31 16.02 22.66 -2.72
CA ILE A 31 14.56 22.61 -2.57
C ILE A 31 13.92 23.87 -3.17
N VAL A 32 14.42 25.07 -2.84
CA VAL A 32 13.85 26.32 -3.34
C VAL A 32 13.94 26.40 -4.87
N ILE A 33 15.14 26.16 -5.43
CA ILE A 33 15.37 26.24 -6.88
C ILE A 33 14.51 25.21 -7.62
N TRP A 34 14.50 23.97 -7.16
CA TRP A 34 13.76 22.88 -7.82
C TRP A 34 12.25 23.03 -7.64
N SER A 35 11.79 23.57 -6.52
CA SER A 35 10.36 23.88 -6.32
C SER A 35 9.90 25.00 -7.24
N LEU A 36 10.71 26.06 -7.39
CA LEU A 36 10.43 27.13 -8.36
C LEU A 36 10.39 26.57 -9.79
N LEU A 37 11.33 25.69 -10.13
CA LEU A 37 11.36 25.01 -11.43
C LEU A 37 10.10 24.14 -11.64
N SER A 38 9.71 23.34 -10.65
CA SER A 38 8.48 22.54 -10.70
C SER A 38 7.23 23.40 -10.83
N LEU A 39 7.13 24.51 -10.08
CA LEU A 39 6.00 25.42 -10.15
C LEU A 39 5.93 26.11 -11.51
N PHE A 40 7.07 26.50 -12.06
CA PHE A 40 7.14 27.08 -13.41
C PHE A 40 6.75 26.06 -14.48
N GLN A 41 7.25 24.82 -14.38
CA GLN A 41 6.88 23.72 -15.27
C GLN A 41 5.38 23.40 -15.16
N LEU A 42 4.83 23.38 -13.94
CA LEU A 42 3.40 23.21 -13.68
C LEU A 42 2.58 24.35 -14.28
N GLY A 43 3.00 25.61 -14.09
CA GLY A 43 2.35 26.78 -14.68
C GLY A 43 2.32 26.72 -16.20
N LEU A 44 3.41 26.23 -16.82
CA LEU A 44 3.48 26.03 -18.26
C LEU A 44 2.68 24.84 -18.75
N PHE A 45 2.62 23.74 -17.99
CA PHE A 45 1.68 22.65 -18.28
C PHE A 45 0.23 23.16 -18.26
N ILE A 46 -0.11 24.01 -17.30
CA ILE A 46 -1.45 24.62 -17.23
C ILE A 46 -1.66 25.59 -18.40
N TYR A 47 -0.64 26.34 -18.80
CA TYR A 47 -0.73 27.34 -19.88
C TYR A 47 -0.79 26.72 -21.29
N ARG A 48 -0.01 25.67 -21.56
CA ARG A 48 0.09 24.98 -22.86
C ARG A 48 -0.45 23.55 -22.78
N PHE A 49 -1.55 23.32 -22.08
CA PHE A 49 -1.99 21.96 -21.72
C PHE A 49 -2.26 21.09 -22.97
N GLU A 50 -1.23 20.35 -23.38
CA GLU A 50 -1.26 19.34 -24.41
C GLU A 50 -0.92 18.00 -23.76
N LEU A 51 -1.80 17.00 -23.89
CA LEU A 51 -1.64 15.67 -23.30
C LEU A 51 -0.30 15.04 -23.68
N ASN A 52 0.17 15.31 -24.89
CA ASN A 52 1.43 14.87 -25.47
C ASN A 52 2.62 15.33 -24.65
N TYR A 53 2.56 16.60 -24.27
CA TYR A 53 3.55 17.27 -23.45
C TYR A 53 3.56 16.67 -22.05
N LEU A 54 2.37 16.38 -21.49
CA LEU A 54 2.25 15.70 -20.21
C LEU A 54 2.76 14.26 -20.26
N ILE A 55 2.54 13.51 -21.33
CA ILE A 55 3.04 12.14 -21.48
C ILE A 55 4.58 12.14 -21.60
N GLN A 56 5.14 13.04 -22.41
CA GLN A 56 6.58 13.13 -22.62
C GLN A 56 7.34 13.67 -21.40
N LEU A 57 6.83 14.74 -20.77
CA LEU A 57 7.51 15.46 -19.69
C LEU A 57 6.96 15.13 -18.29
N GLY A 58 5.84 14.43 -18.19
CA GLY A 58 5.30 13.94 -16.92
C GLY A 58 6.33 13.18 -16.09
N PRO A 59 7.08 12.20 -16.64
CA PRO A 59 8.11 11.51 -15.87
C PRO A 59 9.18 12.44 -15.31
N SER A 60 9.68 13.42 -16.06
CA SER A 60 10.66 14.37 -15.53
C SER A 60 10.07 15.27 -14.45
N TYR A 61 8.81 15.67 -14.57
CA TYR A 61 8.10 16.39 -13.52
C TYR A 61 7.97 15.56 -12.23
N PHE A 62 7.47 14.32 -12.32
CA PHE A 62 7.28 13.46 -11.15
C PHE A 62 8.62 13.00 -10.54
N ILE A 63 9.69 12.88 -11.33
CA ILE A 63 11.07 12.75 -10.82
C ILE A 63 11.40 13.90 -9.87
N ILE A 64 11.20 15.14 -10.34
CA ILE A 64 11.56 16.33 -9.57
C ILE A 64 10.72 16.39 -8.29
N VAL A 65 9.42 16.10 -8.37
CA VAL A 65 8.54 16.02 -7.18
C VAL A 65 8.99 14.94 -6.21
N PHE A 66 9.38 13.76 -6.70
CA PHE A 66 9.92 12.68 -5.88
C PHE A 66 11.21 13.11 -5.17
N LEU A 67 12.14 13.73 -5.91
CA LEU A 67 13.42 14.21 -5.35
C LEU A 67 13.21 15.31 -4.31
N LEU A 68 12.31 16.27 -4.57
CA LEU A 68 11.94 17.31 -3.60
C LEU A 68 11.35 16.72 -2.32
N THR A 69 10.48 15.72 -2.45
CA THR A 69 9.88 15.00 -1.33
C THR A 69 10.95 14.25 -0.53
N SER A 70 11.88 13.59 -1.22
CA SER A 70 13.01 12.90 -0.60
C SER A 70 13.95 13.84 0.13
N ILE A 71 14.33 14.99 -0.44
CA ILE A 71 15.21 15.96 0.27
C ILE A 71 14.50 16.51 1.51
N SER A 72 13.21 16.82 1.40
CA SER A 72 12.40 17.25 2.54
C SER A 72 12.35 16.17 3.63
N TYR A 73 12.25 14.90 3.23
CA TYR A 73 12.31 13.75 4.13
C TYR A 73 13.65 13.65 4.86
N ILE A 74 14.76 13.83 4.14
CA ILE A 74 16.12 13.83 4.71
C ILE A 74 16.24 14.86 5.83
N LEU A 75 15.80 16.11 5.58
CA LEU A 75 15.92 17.18 6.57
C LEU A 75 15.16 16.87 7.87
N ILE A 76 13.98 16.26 7.77
CA ILE A 76 13.18 15.87 8.94
C ILE A 76 13.79 14.66 9.65
N LEU A 77 14.28 13.69 8.89
CA LEU A 77 14.72 12.40 9.43
C LEU A 77 16.09 12.46 10.12
N VAL A 78 16.96 13.37 9.70
CA VAL A 78 18.26 13.62 10.35
C VAL A 78 18.09 13.99 11.82
N ASP A 79 17.21 14.95 12.10
CA ASP A 79 16.99 15.43 13.46
C ASP A 79 16.34 14.33 14.32
N LEU A 80 15.39 13.58 13.74
CA LEU A 80 14.75 12.45 14.40
C LEU A 80 15.71 11.29 14.72
N LEU A 81 16.58 10.93 13.78
CA LEU A 81 17.56 9.86 14.00
C LEU A 81 18.67 10.29 14.95
N ASN A 82 19.03 11.57 14.99
CA ASN A 82 19.93 12.09 15.99
C ASN A 82 19.35 11.95 17.40
N ASP A 83 18.09 12.37 17.61
CA ASP A 83 17.38 12.17 18.87
C ASP A 83 17.33 10.69 19.26
N LEU A 84 16.95 9.83 18.31
CA LEU A 84 16.88 8.39 18.54
C LEU A 84 18.26 7.80 18.89
N THR A 85 19.32 8.24 18.22
CA THR A 85 20.68 7.75 18.47
C THR A 85 21.12 8.14 19.88
N LEU A 86 20.86 9.37 20.33
CA LEU A 86 21.16 9.83 21.68
C LEU A 86 20.36 9.05 22.74
N ASP A 87 19.06 8.85 22.49
CA ASP A 87 18.19 8.06 23.36
C ASP A 87 18.74 6.62 23.50
N LEU A 88 19.14 5.99 22.39
CA LEU A 88 19.69 4.62 22.40
C LEU A 88 21.09 4.52 23.00
N GLU A 89 21.95 5.52 22.79
CA GLU A 89 23.30 5.58 23.38
C GLU A 89 23.23 5.65 24.91
N SER A 90 22.28 6.43 25.45
CA SER A 90 22.04 6.49 26.89
C SER A 90 21.69 5.11 27.48
N VAL A 91 20.80 4.36 26.80
CA VAL A 91 20.36 3.01 27.22
C VAL A 91 21.43 1.94 26.98
N ARG A 92 22.32 2.14 26.01
CA ARG A 92 23.43 1.22 25.71
C ARG A 92 24.55 1.32 26.73
N SER A 93 24.77 2.49 27.34
CA SER A 93 25.80 2.69 28.37
C SER A 93 25.63 1.78 29.60
N GLU A 94 24.41 1.27 29.84
CA GLU A 94 24.09 0.34 30.92
C GLU A 94 24.46 -1.14 30.63
N CYS A 95 25.00 -1.46 29.45
CA CYS A 95 25.22 -2.84 29.00
C CYS A 95 26.70 -3.24 28.92
N ASP A 96 26.96 -4.54 29.03
CA ASP A 96 28.30 -5.10 28.87
C ASP A 96 28.81 -4.93 27.42
N SER A 97 29.89 -4.17 27.29
CA SER A 97 30.54 -3.79 26.04
C SER A 97 30.91 -4.97 25.13
N VAL A 98 31.19 -6.15 25.69
CA VAL A 98 31.68 -7.31 24.92
C VAL A 98 30.59 -7.88 24.01
N ILE A 99 29.36 -8.01 24.53
CA ILE A 99 28.21 -8.58 23.80
C ILE A 99 27.80 -7.63 22.67
N VAL A 100 27.70 -6.34 23.00
CA VAL A 100 27.37 -5.26 22.04
C VAL A 100 28.34 -5.27 20.87
N ASN A 101 29.64 -5.40 21.16
CA ASN A 101 30.66 -5.31 20.14
C ASN A 101 30.68 -6.54 19.20
N ARG A 102 30.45 -7.76 19.73
CA ARG A 102 30.46 -8.98 18.91
C ARG A 102 29.26 -9.06 17.96
N GLN A 103 28.05 -8.85 18.47
CA GLN A 103 26.83 -8.94 17.66
C GLN A 103 26.66 -7.72 16.74
N GLY A 104 26.97 -6.52 17.25
CA GLY A 104 26.91 -5.29 16.47
C GLY A 104 27.83 -5.35 15.25
N LYS A 105 29.08 -5.79 15.39
CA LYS A 105 30.08 -5.77 14.30
C LYS A 105 29.59 -6.47 13.03
N LYS A 106 28.98 -7.65 13.13
CA LYS A 106 28.49 -8.39 11.94
C LYS A 106 27.37 -7.63 11.23
N GLU A 107 26.40 -7.13 11.98
CA GLU A 107 25.26 -6.40 11.41
C GLU A 107 25.69 -5.07 10.81
N PHE A 108 26.61 -4.35 11.45
CA PHE A 108 27.12 -3.10 10.90
C PHE A 108 27.95 -3.31 9.62
N ILE A 109 28.73 -4.39 9.52
CA ILE A 109 29.43 -4.73 8.28
C ILE A 109 28.41 -4.93 7.15
N GLN A 110 27.33 -5.67 7.39
CA GLN A 110 26.25 -5.84 6.40
C GLN A 110 25.57 -4.51 6.06
N GLY A 111 25.40 -3.62 7.04
CA GLY A 111 24.88 -2.27 6.84
C GLY A 111 25.76 -1.45 5.91
N ILE A 112 27.08 -1.44 6.17
CA ILE A 112 28.07 -0.77 5.32
C ILE A 112 28.09 -1.37 3.92
N THR A 113 28.09 -2.69 3.78
CA THR A 113 28.08 -3.32 2.45
C THR A 113 26.85 -2.89 1.64
N TYR A 114 25.66 -2.89 2.27
CA TYR A 114 24.44 -2.38 1.64
C TYR A 114 24.58 -0.91 1.23
N MET A 115 25.09 -0.07 2.12
CA MET A 115 25.29 1.36 1.89
C MET A 115 26.26 1.64 0.75
N VAL A 116 27.38 0.91 0.67
CA VAL A 116 28.33 1.02 -0.44
C VAL A 116 27.69 0.60 -1.76
N ILE A 117 26.99 -0.53 -1.80
CA ILE A 117 26.31 -1.02 -3.01
C ILE A 117 25.27 -0.01 -3.50
N SER A 118 24.46 0.51 -2.58
CA SER A 118 23.45 1.51 -2.90
C SER A 118 24.10 2.82 -3.35
N LEU A 119 25.11 3.35 -2.66
CA LEU A 119 25.84 4.54 -3.09
C LEU A 119 26.42 4.38 -4.51
N VAL A 120 27.06 3.25 -4.81
CA VAL A 120 27.57 2.94 -6.16
C VAL A 120 26.43 2.93 -7.18
N SER A 121 25.29 2.32 -6.84
CA SER A 121 24.10 2.34 -7.69
C SER A 121 23.59 3.76 -7.91
N ALA A 122 23.52 4.59 -6.87
CA ALA A 122 23.13 6.01 -6.94
C ALA A 122 24.04 6.79 -7.87
N CYS A 123 25.35 6.67 -7.68
CA CYS A 123 26.35 7.35 -8.49
C CYS A 123 26.24 6.91 -9.95
N THR A 124 26.03 5.61 -10.19
CA THR A 124 25.81 5.08 -11.54
C THR A 124 24.54 5.67 -12.17
N THR A 125 23.44 5.74 -11.43
CA THR A 125 22.20 6.39 -11.90
C THR A 125 22.42 7.87 -12.18
N GLY A 126 23.02 8.62 -11.25
CA GLY A 126 23.30 10.05 -11.40
C GLY A 126 24.22 10.35 -12.59
N LEU A 127 25.31 9.59 -12.75
CA LEU A 127 26.22 9.71 -13.89
C LEU A 127 25.54 9.34 -15.22
N SER A 128 24.68 8.33 -15.22
CA SER A 128 23.90 7.99 -16.41
C SER A 128 23.03 9.17 -16.82
N TYR A 129 22.27 9.76 -15.89
CA TYR A 129 21.40 10.93 -16.15
C TYR A 129 22.17 12.21 -16.50
N ALA A 130 23.46 12.31 -16.15
CA ALA A 130 24.30 13.43 -16.55
C ALA A 130 24.89 13.29 -17.98
N SER A 131 24.79 12.10 -18.57
CA SER A 131 25.34 11.80 -19.89
C SER A 131 24.51 12.44 -21.00
N PHE A 132 25.18 13.00 -22.01
CA PHE A 132 24.54 13.71 -23.13
C PHE A 132 23.68 12.76 -23.97
N SER A 133 22.39 13.08 -24.11
CA SER A 133 21.56 12.63 -25.23
C SER A 133 21.04 13.83 -26.02
N ASP A 134 21.03 13.69 -27.34
CA ASP A 134 20.40 14.67 -28.25
C ASP A 134 18.88 14.80 -27.98
N ASP A 135 18.27 13.77 -27.37
CA ASP A 135 16.85 13.74 -27.00
C ASP A 135 16.55 14.51 -25.70
N GLU A 136 17.55 14.99 -24.97
CA GLU A 136 17.35 15.61 -23.65
C GLU A 136 16.46 16.85 -23.69
N ASN A 137 16.52 17.62 -24.77
CA ASN A 137 15.66 18.78 -24.96
C ASN A 137 14.17 18.39 -25.00
N GLN A 138 13.84 17.12 -25.28
CA GLN A 138 12.47 16.60 -25.26
C GLN A 138 12.08 16.04 -23.88
N LEU A 139 13.06 15.60 -23.08
CA LEU A 139 12.82 14.96 -21.79
C LEU A 139 12.84 15.96 -20.61
N VAL A 140 13.65 17.01 -20.71
CA VAL A 140 13.86 18.01 -19.65
C VAL A 140 13.44 19.38 -20.15
N PHE A 141 12.25 19.81 -19.74
CA PHE A 141 11.66 21.08 -20.16
C PHE A 141 12.56 22.31 -19.90
N PHE A 142 13.37 22.27 -18.84
CA PHE A 142 14.28 23.35 -18.48
C PHE A 142 15.29 23.67 -19.60
N PHE A 143 15.69 22.68 -20.39
CA PHE A 143 16.74 22.86 -21.40
C PHE A 143 16.31 23.71 -22.58
N PRO A 144 15.19 23.45 -23.28
CA PRO A 144 14.68 24.35 -24.31
C PRO A 144 14.53 25.80 -23.82
N LEU A 145 14.02 25.98 -22.59
CA LEU A 145 13.85 27.31 -22.00
C LEU A 145 15.20 28.05 -21.84
N CYS A 146 16.23 27.34 -21.38
CA CYS A 146 17.57 27.93 -21.27
C CYS A 146 18.16 28.28 -22.64
N GLU A 147 17.87 27.50 -23.67
CA GLU A 147 18.34 27.80 -25.03
C GLU A 147 17.63 29.00 -25.63
N GLU A 148 16.33 29.16 -25.36
CA GLU A 148 15.52 30.27 -25.86
C GLU A 148 15.84 31.59 -25.14
N TYR A 149 15.85 31.60 -23.81
CA TYR A 149 15.97 32.84 -23.02
C TYR A 149 17.41 33.18 -22.62
N PHE A 150 18.31 32.19 -22.54
CA PHE A 150 19.69 32.39 -22.09
C PHE A 150 20.72 31.76 -23.05
N PRO A 151 20.69 32.08 -24.36
CA PRO A 151 21.51 31.39 -25.36
C PRO A 151 23.02 31.53 -25.11
N ALA A 152 23.47 32.66 -24.56
CA ALA A 152 24.88 32.88 -24.21
C ALA A 152 25.35 32.02 -23.02
N TRP A 153 24.44 31.67 -22.12
CA TRP A 153 24.73 30.93 -20.88
C TRP A 153 24.23 29.48 -20.90
N LYS A 154 23.58 29.05 -21.99
CA LYS A 154 22.94 27.73 -22.08
C LYS A 154 23.88 26.58 -21.73
N PHE A 155 25.15 26.68 -22.14
CA PHE A 155 26.15 25.66 -21.83
C PHE A 155 26.41 25.57 -20.32
N ILE A 156 26.67 26.70 -19.67
CA ILE A 156 26.97 26.77 -18.23
C ILE A 156 25.74 26.34 -17.41
N ILE A 157 24.54 26.81 -17.79
CA ILE A 157 23.31 26.48 -17.07
C ILE A 157 22.96 24.99 -17.23
N LYS A 158 23.07 24.42 -18.44
CA LYS A 158 22.85 22.98 -18.68
C LYS A 158 23.82 22.12 -17.86
N TRP A 159 25.11 22.48 -17.85
CA TRP A 159 26.10 21.78 -17.04
C TRP A 159 25.83 21.91 -15.54
N GLY A 160 25.53 23.12 -15.06
CA GLY A 160 25.18 23.35 -13.66
C GLY A 160 23.98 22.50 -13.23
N PHE A 161 22.94 22.43 -14.06
CA PHE A 161 21.78 21.60 -13.80
C PHE A 161 22.12 20.11 -13.77
N ARG A 162 22.91 19.60 -14.73
CA ARG A 162 23.33 18.18 -14.75
C ARG A 162 24.21 17.80 -13.55
N PHE A 163 25.16 18.65 -13.18
CA PHE A 163 25.95 18.43 -11.96
C PHE A 163 25.06 18.43 -10.71
N SER A 164 24.05 19.31 -10.67
CA SER A 164 23.06 19.29 -9.58
C SER A 164 22.26 18.00 -9.56
N ILE A 165 21.90 17.43 -10.72
CA ILE A 165 21.22 16.12 -10.82
C ILE A 165 22.09 15.02 -10.23
N VAL A 166 23.39 14.94 -10.56
CA VAL A 166 24.26 13.89 -9.98
C VAL A 166 24.26 13.97 -8.45
N PHE A 167 24.42 15.17 -7.91
CA PHE A 167 24.44 15.39 -6.46
C PHE A 167 23.09 15.08 -5.82
N VAL A 168 22.00 15.54 -6.43
CA VAL A 168 20.63 15.31 -5.97
C VAL A 168 20.25 13.84 -6.07
N TYR A 169 20.62 13.12 -7.13
CA TYR A 169 20.34 11.69 -7.25
C TYR A 169 21.11 10.86 -6.23
N CYS A 170 22.41 11.17 -6.05
CA CYS A 170 23.24 10.48 -5.07
C CYS A 170 22.71 10.64 -3.65
N LEU A 171 22.23 11.83 -3.29
CA LEU A 171 21.72 12.11 -1.95
C LEU A 171 20.23 11.76 -1.82
N ALA A 172 19.37 12.26 -2.69
CA ALA A 172 17.92 12.22 -2.49
C ALA A 172 17.29 10.84 -2.74
N ILE A 173 17.76 10.06 -3.71
CA ILE A 173 17.09 8.76 -3.99
C ILE A 173 17.39 7.75 -2.90
N ILE A 174 18.63 7.73 -2.41
CA ILE A 174 19.10 6.65 -1.55
C ILE A 174 19.12 7.02 -0.08
N SER A 175 19.38 8.27 0.29
CA SER A 175 19.45 8.62 1.71
C SER A 175 18.18 8.24 2.49
N PRO A 176 16.94 8.41 1.98
CA PRO A 176 15.73 7.93 2.67
C PRO A 176 15.80 6.45 3.05
N SER A 177 16.31 5.58 2.16
CA SER A 177 16.45 4.15 2.42
C SER A 177 17.58 3.88 3.41
N HIS A 178 18.71 4.58 3.30
CA HIS A 178 19.81 4.51 4.28
C HIS A 178 19.38 4.88 5.68
N TYR A 179 18.62 5.95 5.85
CA TYR A 179 18.13 6.38 7.15
C TYR A 179 17.19 5.37 7.80
N VAL A 180 16.27 4.81 7.01
CA VAL A 180 15.38 3.75 7.49
C VAL A 180 16.23 2.55 7.89
N VAL A 181 17.12 2.08 7.02
CA VAL A 181 18.01 0.95 7.31
C VAL A 181 18.88 1.22 8.54
N TYR A 182 19.38 2.44 8.73
CA TYR A 182 20.13 2.82 9.92
C TYR A 182 19.30 2.70 11.19
N GLY A 183 18.10 3.29 11.20
CA GLY A 183 17.18 3.19 12.33
C GLY A 183 16.84 1.74 12.66
N LEU A 184 16.58 0.91 11.64
CA LEU A 184 16.34 -0.52 11.81
C LEU A 184 17.57 -1.28 12.32
N LEU A 185 18.77 -0.91 11.88
CA LEU A 185 20.02 -1.49 12.36
C LEU A 185 20.25 -1.17 13.84
N LEU A 186 20.00 0.08 14.25
CA LEU A 186 20.06 0.49 15.65
C LEU A 186 19.09 -0.32 16.50
N PHE A 187 17.84 -0.42 16.06
CA PHE A 187 16.81 -1.25 16.69
C PHE A 187 17.20 -2.72 16.81
N LYS A 188 17.79 -3.28 15.75
CA LYS A 188 18.25 -4.66 15.73
C LYS A 188 19.34 -4.91 16.76
N VAL A 189 20.27 -3.97 16.96
CA VAL A 189 21.30 -4.11 18.00
C VAL A 189 20.65 -4.11 19.39
N GLU A 190 19.69 -3.23 19.65
CA GLU A 190 19.00 -3.15 20.93
C GLU A 190 18.18 -4.41 21.26
N GLU A 191 17.47 -4.95 20.27
CA GLU A 191 16.73 -6.20 20.43
C GLU A 191 17.66 -7.41 20.63
N ASN A 192 18.84 -7.44 19.99
CA ASN A 192 19.82 -8.49 20.23
C ASN A 192 20.39 -8.46 21.65
N ILE A 193 20.63 -7.25 22.19
CA ILE A 193 21.01 -7.06 23.60
C ILE A 193 19.89 -7.56 24.51
N LEU A 194 18.64 -7.21 24.21
CA LEU A 194 17.48 -7.70 24.95
C LEU A 194 17.39 -9.24 24.90
N LEU A 195 17.53 -9.84 23.71
CA LEU A 195 17.49 -11.29 23.51
C LEU A 195 18.59 -11.99 24.32
N HIS A 196 19.80 -11.44 24.33
CA HIS A 196 20.89 -11.96 25.14
C HIS A 196 20.57 -11.94 26.63
N ASN A 197 20.01 -10.83 27.13
CA ASN A 197 19.62 -10.71 28.53
C ASN A 197 18.47 -11.65 28.90
N ILE A 198 17.51 -11.88 28.00
CA ILE A 198 16.43 -12.87 28.19
C ILE A 198 17.00 -14.28 28.37
N LYS A 199 17.90 -14.69 27.47
CA LYS A 199 18.57 -16.01 27.54
C LYS A 199 19.33 -16.20 28.85
N ASN A 200 19.86 -15.12 29.41
CA ASN A 200 20.65 -15.15 30.64
C ASN A 200 19.87 -14.79 31.91
N ILE A 201 18.52 -14.69 31.87
CA ILE A 201 17.72 -14.41 33.07
C ILE A 201 18.05 -15.41 34.18
N ASN A 202 18.10 -16.70 33.83
CA ASN A 202 18.36 -17.81 34.76
C ASN A 202 19.84 -18.18 34.90
N GLN A 203 20.76 -17.43 34.27
CA GLN A 203 22.18 -17.75 34.34
C GLN A 203 22.65 -17.85 35.79
N ASN A 204 23.31 -18.97 36.14
CA ASN A 204 23.75 -19.42 37.47
C ASN A 204 22.70 -20.11 38.36
N TYR A 205 21.45 -20.21 37.91
CA TYR A 205 20.33 -20.73 38.70
C TYR A 205 19.59 -21.92 38.05
N GLU A 206 19.97 -22.31 36.83
CA GLU A 206 19.25 -23.32 36.03
C GLU A 206 19.15 -24.72 36.65
N LYS A 207 20.11 -25.10 37.50
CA LYS A 207 20.18 -26.43 38.12
C LYS A 207 19.60 -26.48 39.53
N ARG A 208 19.14 -25.36 40.09
CA ARG A 208 18.61 -25.31 41.46
C ARG A 208 17.10 -25.49 41.44
N GLU A 209 16.60 -26.53 42.10
CA GLU A 209 15.15 -26.77 42.26
C GLU A 209 14.50 -25.75 43.20
N GLN A 210 15.25 -25.28 44.20
CA GLN A 210 14.84 -24.24 45.14
C GLN A 210 15.77 -23.03 45.03
N LEU A 211 15.18 -21.87 44.75
CA LEU A 211 15.88 -20.59 44.66
C LEU A 211 15.78 -19.88 46.00
N ASP A 212 16.91 -19.32 46.47
CA ASP A 212 16.90 -18.46 47.64
C ASP A 212 16.32 -17.07 47.33
N VAL A 213 16.00 -16.31 48.38
CA VAL A 213 15.42 -14.96 48.27
C VAL A 213 16.34 -14.02 47.47
N ALA A 214 17.65 -14.16 47.62
CA ALA A 214 18.64 -13.38 46.88
C ALA A 214 18.58 -13.67 45.36
N SER A 215 18.50 -14.94 44.96
CA SER A 215 18.37 -15.36 43.56
C SER A 215 17.07 -14.83 42.95
N HIS A 216 15.95 -14.90 43.69
CA HIS A 216 14.69 -14.33 43.23
C HIS A 216 14.78 -12.82 43.00
N ASN A 217 15.48 -12.08 43.87
CA ASN A 217 15.67 -10.64 43.72
C ASN A 217 16.55 -10.31 42.50
N ILE A 218 17.59 -11.11 42.23
CA ILE A 218 18.44 -10.93 41.05
C ILE A 218 17.64 -11.20 39.76
N ILE A 219 16.87 -12.31 39.72
CA ILE A 219 15.98 -12.63 38.59
C ILE A 219 14.96 -11.51 38.37
N LYS A 220 14.39 -10.96 39.46
CA LYS A 220 13.45 -9.83 39.41
C LYS A 220 14.09 -8.61 38.76
N GLN A 221 15.31 -8.25 39.17
CA GLN A 221 16.03 -7.11 38.59
C GLN A 221 16.33 -7.32 37.10
N ARG A 222 16.77 -8.53 36.70
CA ARG A 222 16.98 -8.89 35.29
C ARG A 222 15.70 -8.80 34.46
N LEU A 223 14.58 -9.32 34.98
CA LEU A 223 13.27 -9.21 34.32
C LEU A 223 12.81 -7.77 34.16
N ILE A 224 12.93 -6.96 35.22
CA ILE A 224 12.56 -5.53 35.18
C ILE A 224 13.41 -4.80 34.14
N PHE A 225 14.71 -5.09 34.08
CA PHE A 225 15.60 -4.54 33.07
C PHE A 225 15.15 -4.90 31.65
N CYS A 226 14.92 -6.19 31.36
CA CYS A 226 14.43 -6.64 30.06
C CYS A 226 13.09 -5.98 29.67
N LEU A 227 12.14 -5.92 30.62
CA LEU A 227 10.82 -5.32 30.38
C LEU A 227 10.92 -3.82 30.12
N LYS A 228 11.71 -3.08 30.91
CA LYS A 228 11.96 -1.65 30.68
C LYS A 228 12.56 -1.41 29.29
N ARG A 229 13.52 -2.24 28.88
CA ARG A 229 14.17 -2.14 27.57
C ARG A 229 13.22 -2.45 26.43
N HIS A 230 12.40 -3.49 26.54
CA HIS A 230 11.35 -3.80 25.57
C HIS A 230 10.34 -2.66 25.43
N ILE A 231 9.87 -2.08 26.54
CA ILE A 231 8.95 -0.93 26.53
C ILE A 231 9.60 0.28 25.87
N PHE A 232 10.86 0.58 26.21
CA PHE A 232 11.61 1.67 25.59
C PHE A 232 11.73 1.47 24.09
N PHE A 233 12.14 0.28 23.64
CA PHE A 233 12.20 -0.08 22.23
C PHE A 233 10.86 0.15 21.52
N SER A 234 9.75 -0.41 22.03
CA SER A 234 8.44 -0.27 21.41
C SER A 234 7.95 1.20 21.38
N ARG A 235 8.37 2.04 22.34
CA ARG A 235 8.04 3.47 22.34
C ARG A 235 8.88 4.22 21.31
N SER A 236 10.18 4.00 21.27
CA SER A 236 11.10 4.63 20.32
C SER A 236 10.76 4.25 18.88
N ALA A 237 10.44 2.99 18.63
CA ALA A 237 10.01 2.52 17.32
C ALA A 237 8.66 3.15 16.90
N ARG A 238 7.68 3.25 17.81
CA ARG A 238 6.43 3.99 17.53
C ARG A 238 6.67 5.47 17.24
N LYS A 239 7.53 6.14 18.01
CA LYS A 239 7.90 7.54 17.78
C LYS A 239 8.54 7.74 16.40
N LEU A 240 9.41 6.82 15.97
CA LEU A 240 9.97 6.83 14.61
C LEU A 240 8.86 6.67 13.57
N LEU A 241 8.03 5.63 13.71
CA LEU A 241 6.94 5.32 12.77
C LEU A 241 5.97 6.48 12.58
N THR A 242 5.41 7.02 13.67
CA THR A 242 4.42 8.12 13.60
C THR A 242 4.98 9.38 12.95
N LYS A 243 6.27 9.68 13.16
CA LYS A 243 6.91 10.83 12.50
C LYS A 243 7.22 10.56 11.02
N THR A 244 7.53 9.31 10.66
CA THR A 244 7.78 8.93 9.26
C THR A 244 6.52 8.70 8.45
N GLU A 245 5.40 8.31 9.09
CA GLU A 245 4.14 7.92 8.44
C GLU A 245 3.61 8.99 7.47
N ASN A 246 3.61 10.25 7.92
CA ASN A 246 3.16 11.39 7.11
C ASN A 246 4.01 11.65 5.86
N LEU A 247 5.23 11.14 5.82
CA LEU A 247 6.18 11.36 4.73
C LEU A 247 6.30 10.14 3.81
N VAL A 248 6.03 8.94 4.35
CA VAL A 248 5.96 7.70 3.58
C VAL A 248 4.87 7.79 2.51
N LEU A 249 3.69 8.31 2.84
CA LEU A 249 2.58 8.40 1.89
C LEU A 249 2.91 9.31 0.68
N PRO A 250 3.39 10.56 0.85
CA PRO A 250 3.87 11.38 -0.26
C PRO A 250 4.98 10.71 -1.08
N LEU A 251 5.93 10.04 -0.43
CA LEU A 251 7.03 9.34 -1.12
C LEU A 251 6.51 8.17 -1.96
N GLN A 252 5.53 7.42 -1.45
CA GLN A 252 4.87 6.32 -2.16
C GLN A 252 4.06 6.83 -3.36
N ILE A 253 3.29 7.91 -3.18
CA ILE A 253 2.52 8.52 -4.27
C ILE A 253 3.46 9.05 -5.35
N ALA A 254 4.48 9.82 -4.97
CA ALA A 254 5.45 10.37 -5.92
C ALA A 254 6.24 9.25 -6.62
N GLY A 255 6.65 8.21 -5.88
CA GLY A 255 7.34 7.05 -6.44
C GLY A 255 6.45 6.24 -7.40
N ALA A 256 5.18 6.04 -7.07
CA ALA A 256 4.23 5.33 -7.93
C ALA A 256 3.91 6.14 -9.20
N LEU A 257 3.67 7.45 -9.09
CA LEU A 257 3.45 8.32 -10.24
C LEU A 257 4.68 8.39 -11.13
N TYR A 258 5.87 8.53 -10.52
CA TYR A 258 7.13 8.49 -11.24
C TYR A 258 7.28 7.17 -12.00
N PHE A 259 7.04 6.05 -11.33
CA PHE A 259 7.10 4.73 -11.94
C PHE A 259 6.10 4.55 -13.09
N MET A 260 4.85 4.96 -12.91
CA MET A 260 3.84 4.91 -13.97
C MET A 260 4.28 5.71 -15.19
N CYS A 261 4.85 6.90 -14.98
CA CYS A 261 5.35 7.72 -16.07
C CYS A 261 6.55 7.11 -16.78
N ILE A 262 7.43 6.40 -16.07
CA ILE A 262 8.49 5.60 -16.69
C ILE A 262 7.89 4.53 -17.60
N VAL A 263 6.95 3.73 -17.09
CA VAL A 263 6.30 2.65 -17.83
C VAL A 263 5.60 3.21 -19.08
N ILE A 264 4.86 4.30 -18.93
CA ILE A 264 4.21 5.01 -20.04
C ILE A 264 5.25 5.48 -21.06
N ASN A 265 6.41 6.01 -20.63
CA ASN A 265 7.47 6.40 -21.57
C ASN A 265 8.10 5.19 -22.28
N MET A 266 8.28 4.06 -21.60
CA MET A 266 8.83 2.84 -22.19
C MET A 266 7.93 2.27 -23.29
N PHE A 267 6.60 2.29 -23.08
CA PHE A 267 5.64 1.72 -24.02
C PHE A 267 5.11 2.74 -25.04
N GLY A 268 5.06 4.02 -24.67
CA GLY A 268 4.50 5.10 -25.49
C GLY A 268 5.42 5.61 -26.59
N LEU A 269 6.75 5.48 -26.45
CA LEU A 269 7.74 5.95 -27.42
C LEU A 269 8.12 4.89 -28.47
N GLY A 270 7.15 4.08 -28.92
CA GLY A 270 7.30 2.83 -29.67
C GLY A 270 8.03 2.83 -31.02
N GLY A 271 9.20 3.47 -31.16
CA GLY A 271 9.99 3.40 -32.40
C GLY A 271 11.46 3.84 -32.35
N ALA A 272 11.93 4.63 -31.39
CA ALA A 272 13.33 5.11 -31.43
C ALA A 272 13.90 5.54 -30.07
N ILE A 273 13.68 4.74 -29.02
CA ILE A 273 14.33 5.02 -27.73
C ILE A 273 15.84 4.86 -27.90
N SER A 274 16.58 5.96 -27.75
CA SER A 274 18.04 5.95 -27.79
C SER A 274 18.61 4.95 -26.76
N LYS A 275 19.69 4.25 -27.10
CA LYS A 275 20.35 3.28 -26.20
C LYS A 275 20.63 3.88 -24.80
N LEU A 276 20.88 5.19 -24.75
CA LEU A 276 21.11 5.93 -23.51
C LEU A 276 19.86 6.01 -22.62
N SER A 277 18.68 6.17 -23.20
CA SER A 277 17.41 6.20 -22.45
C SER A 277 17.12 4.85 -21.78
N TYR A 278 17.48 3.73 -22.42
CA TYR A 278 17.45 2.40 -21.77
C TYR A 278 18.44 2.31 -20.62
N LEU A 279 19.64 2.89 -20.74
CA LEU A 279 20.63 2.91 -19.66
C LEU A 279 20.13 3.71 -18.43
N HIS A 280 19.51 4.87 -18.66
CA HIS A 280 18.90 5.68 -17.59
C HIS A 280 17.86 4.88 -16.81
N LEU A 281 16.98 4.22 -17.55
CA LEU A 281 15.94 3.39 -16.99
C LEU A 281 16.51 2.22 -16.17
N VAL A 282 17.42 1.45 -16.76
CA VAL A 282 17.98 0.25 -16.10
C VAL A 282 18.75 0.63 -14.85
N SER A 283 19.54 1.70 -14.89
CA SER A 283 20.28 2.17 -13.73
C SER A 283 19.35 2.66 -12.61
N LEU A 284 18.26 3.34 -12.95
CA LEU A 284 17.26 3.79 -12.01
C LEU A 284 16.50 2.61 -11.39
N MET A 285 16.03 1.67 -12.21
CA MET A 285 15.36 0.45 -11.72
C MET A 285 16.28 -0.34 -10.80
N THR A 286 17.57 -0.41 -11.12
CA THR A 286 18.57 -1.03 -10.24
C THR A 286 18.66 -0.31 -8.90
N SER A 287 18.75 1.03 -8.90
CA SER A 287 18.80 1.82 -7.66
C SER A 287 17.54 1.68 -6.81
N ALA A 288 16.36 1.67 -7.44
CA ALA A 288 15.08 1.43 -6.78
C ALA A 288 15.00 0.02 -6.18
N CYS A 289 15.40 -1.00 -6.93
CA CYS A 289 15.45 -2.39 -6.46
C CYS A 289 16.42 -2.58 -5.29
N VAL A 290 17.61 -1.96 -5.34
CA VAL A 290 18.58 -1.99 -4.24
C VAL A 290 17.98 -1.32 -3.00
N SER A 291 17.36 -0.14 -3.14
CA SER A 291 16.71 0.56 -2.04
C SER A 291 15.59 -0.26 -1.40
N LEU A 292 14.69 -0.82 -2.21
CA LEU A 292 13.60 -1.69 -1.77
C LEU A 292 14.13 -2.95 -1.07
N THR A 293 15.15 -3.59 -1.64
CA THR A 293 15.76 -4.80 -1.07
C THR A 293 16.35 -4.50 0.30
N GLY A 294 17.09 -3.40 0.47
CA GLY A 294 17.65 -3.02 1.76
C GLY A 294 16.57 -2.83 2.83
N ILE A 295 15.57 -2.02 2.52
CA ILE A 295 14.45 -1.74 3.42
C ILE A 295 13.74 -3.05 3.82
N SER A 296 13.43 -3.93 2.86
CA SER A 296 12.75 -5.20 3.12
C SER A 296 13.58 -6.22 3.87
N VAL A 297 14.88 -6.34 3.59
CA VAL A 297 15.81 -7.23 4.32
C VAL A 297 15.90 -6.82 5.78
N TYR A 298 16.10 -5.53 6.06
CA TYR A 298 16.23 -5.05 7.44
C TYR A 298 14.90 -5.05 8.18
N GLY A 299 13.80 -4.76 7.49
CA GLY A 299 12.46 -4.89 8.04
C GLY A 299 12.13 -6.32 8.43
N GLN A 300 12.42 -7.31 7.56
CA GLN A 300 12.24 -8.74 7.90
C GLN A 300 13.11 -9.14 9.11
N LYS A 301 14.38 -8.71 9.13
CA LYS A 301 15.30 -9.03 10.25
C LYS A 301 14.78 -8.56 11.60
N ILE A 302 14.04 -7.44 11.66
CA ILE A 302 13.40 -6.95 12.89
C ILE A 302 12.20 -7.81 13.25
N GLU A 303 11.36 -8.18 12.28
CA GLU A 303 10.23 -9.10 12.55
C GLU A 303 10.72 -10.45 13.11
N ASP A 304 11.71 -11.05 12.45
CA ASP A 304 12.31 -12.32 12.86
C ASP A 304 12.92 -12.23 14.27
N LEU A 305 13.52 -11.08 14.60
CA LEU A 305 14.15 -10.86 15.90
C LEU A 305 13.09 -10.68 17.00
N SER A 306 12.00 -9.97 16.71
CA SER A 306 10.86 -9.87 17.62
C SER A 306 10.19 -11.23 17.86
N ASP A 307 10.07 -12.08 16.83
CA ASP A 307 9.58 -13.46 16.98
C ASP A 307 10.54 -14.29 17.85
N ASN A 308 11.85 -14.13 17.66
CA ASN A 308 12.87 -14.81 18.47
C ASN A 308 12.83 -14.39 19.95
N ILE A 309 12.50 -13.14 20.26
CA ILE A 309 12.30 -12.67 21.64
C ILE A 309 11.15 -13.45 22.29
N PHE A 310 10.03 -13.60 21.59
CA PHE A 310 8.89 -14.37 22.09
C PHE A 310 9.23 -15.85 22.31
N ASN A 311 9.88 -16.48 21.32
CA ASN A 311 10.30 -17.88 21.43
C ASN A 311 11.29 -18.09 22.59
N CYS A 312 12.26 -17.18 22.76
CA CYS A 312 13.19 -17.26 23.88
C CYS A 312 12.51 -17.07 25.23
N LEU A 313 11.44 -16.26 25.31
CA LEU A 313 10.66 -16.13 26.55
C LEU A 313 9.98 -17.46 26.88
N ILE A 314 9.35 -18.13 25.91
CA ILE A 314 8.72 -19.45 26.11
C ILE A 314 9.71 -20.46 26.70
N ASP A 315 10.96 -20.46 26.23
CA ASP A 315 11.99 -21.39 26.67
C ASP A 315 12.55 -21.11 28.08
N VAL A 316 12.20 -19.96 28.70
CA VAL A 316 12.68 -19.64 30.04
C VAL A 316 12.04 -20.57 31.07
N LYS A 317 12.88 -21.24 31.88
CA LYS A 317 12.44 -22.08 33.01
C LYS A 317 11.92 -21.23 34.18
N TRP A 318 10.69 -20.72 34.08
CA TRP A 318 10.09 -19.78 35.03
C TRP A 318 9.28 -20.45 36.17
N TYR A 319 9.04 -21.76 36.09
CA TYR A 319 8.13 -22.48 36.99
C TYR A 319 8.58 -22.50 38.47
N HIS A 320 9.89 -22.44 38.73
CA HIS A 320 10.47 -22.33 40.08
C HIS A 320 10.51 -20.90 40.62
N TRP A 321 10.06 -19.89 39.87
CA TRP A 321 10.07 -18.51 40.34
C TRP A 321 8.97 -18.22 41.37
N ASN A 322 9.19 -17.20 42.20
CA ASN A 322 8.16 -16.68 43.09
C ASN A 322 7.03 -15.98 42.30
N ASP A 323 5.89 -15.74 42.95
CA ASP A 323 4.69 -15.22 42.29
C ASP A 323 4.90 -13.83 41.66
N VAL A 324 5.74 -13.01 42.29
CA VAL A 324 6.08 -11.67 41.78
C VAL A 324 6.80 -11.76 40.43
N ASN A 325 7.81 -12.62 40.33
CA ASN A 325 8.59 -12.81 39.09
C ASN A 325 7.74 -13.49 38.02
N LYS A 326 6.90 -14.47 38.39
CA LYS A 326 5.93 -15.10 37.49
C LYS A 326 5.00 -14.07 36.87
N LYS A 327 4.43 -13.17 37.68
CA LYS A 327 3.54 -12.10 37.20
C LYS A 327 4.25 -11.16 36.22
N LEU A 328 5.46 -10.70 36.56
CA LEU A 328 6.25 -9.83 35.66
C LEU A 328 6.59 -10.51 34.34
N TYR A 329 6.94 -11.79 34.39
CA TYR A 329 7.22 -12.58 33.21
C TYR A 329 6.00 -12.81 32.32
N LEU A 330 4.84 -13.12 32.90
CA LEU A 330 3.60 -13.27 32.14
C LEU A 330 3.19 -11.95 31.46
N MET A 331 3.39 -10.81 32.13
CA MET A 331 3.21 -9.50 31.50
C MET A 331 4.17 -9.29 30.33
N PHE A 332 5.43 -9.72 30.48
CA PHE A 332 6.41 -9.61 29.39
C PHE A 332 6.03 -10.51 28.21
N LEU A 333 5.74 -11.79 28.47
CA LEU A 333 5.31 -12.76 27.48
C LEU A 333 4.07 -12.30 26.72
N GLN A 334 3.06 -11.76 27.42
CA GLN A 334 1.85 -11.24 26.79
C GLN A 334 2.15 -10.04 25.88
N ASN A 335 3.07 -9.16 26.27
CA ASN A 335 3.47 -8.01 25.46
C ASN A 335 4.31 -8.41 24.24
N SER A 336 5.00 -9.55 24.29
CA SER A 336 5.79 -10.08 23.16
C SER A 336 5.01 -11.03 22.25
N LEU A 337 3.76 -11.38 22.59
CA LEU A 337 2.91 -12.29 21.80
C LEU A 337 2.60 -11.76 20.39
N LYS A 338 2.58 -10.42 20.22
CA LYS A 338 2.47 -9.80 18.91
C LYS A 338 3.85 -9.32 18.49
N PRO A 339 4.49 -9.95 17.49
CA PRO A 339 5.79 -9.48 17.02
C PRO A 339 5.67 -8.05 16.54
N PHE A 340 6.71 -7.29 16.85
CA PHE A 340 6.85 -5.94 16.35
C PHE A 340 7.03 -5.98 14.84
N LYS A 341 6.13 -5.30 14.12
CA LYS A 341 6.18 -5.13 12.67
C LYS A 341 6.20 -3.65 12.36
N ILE A 342 7.11 -3.23 11.48
CA ILE A 342 7.12 -1.90 10.90
C ILE A 342 6.00 -1.86 9.87
N LYS A 343 4.87 -1.22 10.21
CA LYS A 343 3.70 -1.16 9.36
C LYS A 343 3.56 0.23 8.75
N PHE A 344 3.35 0.29 7.44
CA PHE A 344 2.92 1.50 6.75
C PHE A 344 1.40 1.61 6.68
N THR A 345 0.73 0.45 6.60
CA THR A 345 -0.72 0.31 6.73
C THR A 345 -1.01 -0.92 7.59
N GLU A 346 -2.26 -1.16 8.00
CA GLU A 346 -2.61 -2.34 8.81
C GLU A 346 -2.08 -3.66 8.22
N ASN A 347 -2.08 -3.74 6.89
CA ASN A 347 -1.82 -4.95 6.11
C ASN A 347 -0.42 -4.98 5.48
N ILE A 348 0.24 -3.83 5.34
CA ILE A 348 1.54 -3.72 4.68
C ILE A 348 2.61 -3.46 5.74
N SER A 349 3.39 -4.50 6.00
CA SER A 349 4.57 -4.48 6.85
C SER A 349 5.84 -4.47 6.01
N VAL A 350 6.85 -3.71 6.43
CA VAL A 350 8.14 -3.62 5.76
C VAL A 350 8.91 -4.92 5.95
N ASN A 351 8.78 -5.83 5.00
CA ASN A 351 9.43 -7.13 5.02
C ASN A 351 9.54 -7.70 3.59
N TYR A 352 9.97 -8.96 3.44
CA TYR A 352 10.05 -9.59 2.12
C TYR A 352 8.70 -9.71 1.43
N LYS A 353 7.62 -9.87 2.21
CA LYS A 353 6.26 -9.94 1.66
C LYS A 353 5.89 -8.62 0.98
N MET A 354 6.23 -7.46 1.55
CA MET A 354 6.02 -6.18 0.88
C MET A 354 6.81 -6.03 -0.42
N ALA A 355 8.12 -6.34 -0.42
CA ALA A 355 8.93 -6.24 -1.64
C ALA A 355 8.39 -7.17 -2.73
N LEU A 356 8.07 -8.41 -2.34
CA LEU A 356 7.45 -9.37 -3.23
C LEU A 356 6.10 -8.85 -3.70
N GLU A 357 5.23 -8.34 -2.84
CA GLU A 357 3.92 -7.78 -3.20
C GLU A 357 4.05 -6.58 -4.15
N VAL A 358 5.00 -5.67 -3.98
CA VAL A 358 5.23 -4.57 -4.92
C VAL A 358 5.66 -5.10 -6.29
N LEU A 359 6.62 -6.03 -6.31
CA LEU A 359 7.12 -6.65 -7.53
C LEU A 359 6.04 -7.50 -8.22
N ILE A 360 5.24 -8.18 -7.40
CA ILE A 360 4.13 -9.00 -7.81
C ILE A 360 2.98 -8.12 -8.29
N THR A 361 2.61 -7.01 -7.66
CA THR A 361 1.58 -6.09 -8.15
C THR A 361 1.99 -5.56 -9.52
N PHE A 362 3.28 -5.25 -9.72
CA PHE A 362 3.83 -4.90 -11.03
C PHE A 362 3.67 -6.01 -12.07
N VAL A 363 3.95 -7.26 -11.70
CA VAL A 363 3.78 -8.42 -12.60
C VAL A 363 2.29 -8.82 -12.75
N TYR A 364 1.46 -8.65 -11.72
CA TYR A 364 0.05 -9.05 -11.67
C TYR A 364 -0.87 -8.07 -12.38
N THR A 365 -0.51 -6.78 -12.47
CA THR A 365 -1.17 -5.88 -13.42
C THR A 365 -1.06 -6.39 -14.86
N LEU A 366 -0.14 -7.32 -15.15
CA LEU A 366 -0.01 -8.00 -16.44
C LEU A 366 -0.66 -9.40 -16.48
N ILE A 367 -1.01 -10.02 -15.34
CA ILE A 367 -1.46 -11.43 -15.23
C ILE A 367 -2.87 -11.54 -14.59
N GLU A 368 -3.63 -10.44 -14.57
CA GLU A 368 -4.93 -10.30 -13.86
C GLU A 368 -5.94 -11.44 -14.10
N THR A 369 -5.87 -12.15 -15.23
CA THR A 369 -6.82 -13.21 -15.61
C THR A 369 -6.63 -14.56 -14.91
N GLN A 370 -5.43 -14.96 -14.47
CA GLN A 370 -5.18 -16.30 -13.90
C GLN A 370 -5.62 -16.44 -12.44
N LEU A 371 -5.40 -15.40 -11.62
CA LEU A 371 -5.73 -15.39 -10.19
C LEU A 371 -7.22 -15.54 -9.90
N ILE A 372 -8.05 -15.09 -10.85
CA ILE A 372 -9.50 -15.11 -10.74
C ILE A 372 -10.03 -16.51 -11.00
N GLY A 373 -9.41 -17.25 -11.92
CA GLY A 373 -9.68 -18.67 -12.12
C GLY A 373 -9.47 -19.46 -10.82
N GLU A 374 -8.35 -19.23 -10.13
CA GLU A 374 -8.07 -19.88 -8.84
C GLU A 374 -9.07 -19.52 -7.74
N ALA A 375 -9.47 -18.24 -7.67
CA ALA A 375 -10.43 -17.79 -6.67
C ALA A 375 -11.83 -18.36 -6.94
N ALA A 376 -12.23 -18.47 -8.21
CA ALA A 376 -13.49 -19.08 -8.62
C ALA A 376 -13.52 -20.59 -8.30
N THR A 377 -12.44 -21.32 -8.57
CA THR A 377 -12.33 -22.76 -8.22
C THR A 377 -12.31 -22.98 -6.70
N ASP A 378 -11.63 -22.11 -5.96
CA ASP A 378 -11.65 -22.10 -4.50
C ASP A 378 -13.06 -21.80 -3.96
N LEU A 379 -13.89 -21.05 -4.67
CA LEU A 379 -15.27 -20.73 -4.28
C LEU A 379 -16.27 -21.85 -4.63
N GLU A 380 -16.11 -22.51 -5.78
CA GLU A 380 -16.99 -23.61 -6.21
C GLU A 380 -16.91 -24.82 -5.27
N SER A 381 -15.73 -25.12 -4.74
CA SER A 381 -15.53 -26.24 -3.79
C SER A 381 -16.21 -26.05 -2.43
N TRP A 382 -16.87 -24.91 -2.20
CA TRP A 382 -17.41 -24.49 -0.89
C TRP A 382 -18.94 -24.39 -0.86
N ARG A 383 -19.59 -24.66 -1.98
CA ARG A 383 -21.03 -24.50 -2.12
C ARG A 383 -21.75 -25.44 -1.15
N LEU A 384 -22.41 -24.86 -0.13
CA LEU A 384 -23.34 -25.62 0.70
C LEU A 384 -24.59 -25.94 -0.12
N GLU A 385 -24.91 -27.23 -0.23
CA GLU A 385 -26.19 -27.66 -0.79
C GLU A 385 -27.31 -27.27 0.17
N CYS A 386 -28.12 -26.28 -0.23
CA CYS A 386 -29.29 -25.86 0.52
C CYS A 386 -30.55 -26.37 -0.19
N ASP A 387 -31.20 -27.37 0.40
CA ASP A 387 -32.45 -27.94 -0.13
C ASP A 387 -33.68 -27.04 0.08
N ASN A 388 -33.52 -25.91 0.78
CA ASN A 388 -34.63 -25.01 1.04
C ASN A 388 -34.98 -24.16 -0.19
N ALA A 389 -36.13 -24.48 -0.81
CA ALA A 389 -36.65 -23.78 -1.98
C ALA A 389 -36.81 -22.26 -1.79
N LEU A 390 -37.11 -21.78 -0.57
CA LEU A 390 -37.28 -20.34 -0.30
C LEU A 390 -35.94 -19.61 -0.32
N VAL A 391 -34.90 -20.18 0.29
CA VAL A 391 -33.54 -19.63 0.28
C VAL A 391 -33.00 -19.63 -1.14
N LYS A 392 -33.21 -20.73 -1.87
CA LYS A 392 -32.86 -20.85 -3.29
C LYS A 392 -33.52 -19.76 -4.14
N LYS A 393 -34.84 -19.56 -4.00
CA LYS A 393 -35.59 -18.51 -4.71
C LYS A 393 -35.13 -17.10 -4.35
N GLN A 394 -34.78 -16.84 -3.08
CA GLN A 394 -34.23 -15.55 -2.66
C GLN A 394 -32.84 -15.30 -3.26
N ASN A 395 -32.00 -16.32 -3.25
CA ASN A 395 -30.66 -16.31 -3.83
C ASN A 395 -30.70 -16.11 -5.36
N GLU A 396 -31.61 -16.78 -6.06
CA GLU A 396 -31.87 -16.58 -7.49
C GLU A 396 -32.27 -15.13 -7.80
N LYS A 397 -33.17 -14.53 -7.00
CA LYS A 397 -33.54 -13.12 -7.17
C LYS A 397 -32.35 -12.17 -7.03
N GLU A 398 -31.46 -12.39 -6.06
CA GLU A 398 -30.28 -11.56 -5.89
C GLU A 398 -29.24 -11.78 -7.00
N LEU A 399 -29.07 -13.03 -7.46
CA LEU A 399 -28.23 -13.34 -8.61
C LEU A 399 -28.74 -12.64 -9.87
N ILE A 400 -30.05 -12.68 -10.14
CA ILE A 400 -30.66 -11.97 -11.27
C ILE A 400 -30.39 -10.47 -11.19
N LYS A 401 -30.53 -9.83 -10.02
CA LYS A 401 -30.19 -8.41 -9.84
C LYS A 401 -28.72 -8.13 -10.15
N GLY A 402 -27.82 -9.01 -9.72
CA GLY A 402 -26.39 -8.93 -10.02
C GLY A 402 -26.11 -9.04 -11.52
N ILE A 403 -26.75 -10.00 -12.20
CA ILE A 403 -26.64 -10.19 -13.65
C ILE A 403 -27.19 -8.98 -14.41
N ILE A 404 -28.37 -8.47 -14.03
CA ILE A 404 -28.95 -7.26 -14.64
C ILE A 404 -27.95 -6.11 -14.54
N TYR A 405 -27.39 -5.87 -13.35
CA TYR A 405 -26.38 -4.84 -13.16
C TYR A 405 -25.14 -5.05 -14.04
N MET A 406 -24.62 -6.29 -14.13
CA MET A 406 -23.48 -6.60 -14.99
C MET A 406 -23.80 -6.30 -16.46
N VAL A 407 -24.95 -6.76 -16.95
CA VAL A 407 -25.38 -6.53 -18.33
C VAL A 407 -25.56 -5.03 -18.59
N THR A 408 -26.20 -4.29 -17.69
CA THR A 408 -26.34 -2.83 -17.81
C THR A 408 -24.97 -2.14 -17.87
N SER A 409 -24.00 -2.59 -17.07
CA SER A 409 -22.65 -2.03 -17.08
C SER A 409 -21.92 -2.33 -18.40
N VAL A 410 -22.00 -3.57 -18.91
CA VAL A 410 -21.46 -3.93 -20.25
C VAL A 410 -22.08 -3.08 -21.34
N VAL A 411 -23.42 -2.98 -21.36
CA VAL A 411 -24.13 -2.19 -22.37
C VAL A 411 -23.72 -0.73 -22.30
N SER A 412 -23.60 -0.15 -21.09
CA SER A 412 -23.17 1.24 -20.91
C SER A 412 -21.76 1.49 -21.43
N ALA A 413 -20.80 0.60 -21.14
CA ALA A 413 -19.44 0.76 -21.65
C ALA A 413 -19.33 0.46 -23.14
N ALA A 414 -20.12 -0.47 -23.69
CA ALA A 414 -20.18 -0.72 -25.12
C ALA A 414 -20.70 0.51 -25.86
N ILE A 415 -21.78 1.13 -25.36
CA ILE A 415 -22.30 2.41 -25.87
C ILE A 415 -21.22 3.49 -25.78
N THR A 416 -20.53 3.60 -24.64
CA THR A 416 -19.42 4.55 -24.46
C THR A 416 -18.32 4.30 -25.48
N GLY A 417 -17.89 3.04 -25.66
CA GLY A 417 -16.90 2.64 -26.65
C GLY A 417 -17.30 2.97 -28.08
N ILE A 418 -18.57 2.76 -28.44
CA ILE A 418 -19.11 3.14 -29.76
C ILE A 418 -19.05 4.66 -29.95
N ILE A 419 -19.48 5.44 -28.95
CA ILE A 419 -19.46 6.91 -29.02
C ILE A 419 -18.01 7.43 -29.14
N TYR A 420 -17.05 6.78 -28.47
CA TYR A 420 -15.62 7.10 -28.62
C TYR A 420 -15.02 6.63 -29.96
N ALA A 421 -15.58 5.59 -30.58
CA ALA A 421 -15.14 5.11 -31.89
C ALA A 421 -15.59 6.03 -33.04
N VAL A 422 -16.73 6.73 -32.90
CA VAL A 422 -17.19 7.72 -33.89
C VAL A 422 -16.15 8.82 -34.04
N ALA A 423 -15.65 9.06 -35.26
CA ALA A 423 -14.63 10.08 -35.51
C ALA A 423 -15.14 11.50 -35.27
N SER A 424 -14.34 12.30 -34.57
CA SER A 424 -14.51 13.74 -34.40
C SER A 424 -13.30 14.49 -34.92
N VAL A 425 -13.50 15.71 -35.43
CA VAL A 425 -12.41 16.56 -35.91
C VAL A 425 -11.50 16.96 -34.74
N GLU A 426 -12.07 17.12 -33.54
CA GLU A 426 -11.34 17.42 -32.31
C GLU A 426 -10.44 16.28 -31.84
N ASP A 427 -10.63 15.06 -32.35
CA ASP A 427 -9.85 13.90 -31.92
C ASP A 427 -8.38 14.06 -32.23
N LYS A 428 -8.04 14.74 -33.33
CA LYS A 428 -6.65 15.04 -33.67
C LYS A 428 -6.02 16.00 -32.66
N GLN A 429 -6.79 16.78 -31.92
CA GLN A 429 -6.27 17.66 -30.87
C GLN A 429 -6.18 16.94 -29.51
N LEU A 430 -7.12 16.02 -29.25
CA LEU A 430 -7.28 15.39 -27.94
C LEU A 430 -6.55 14.04 -27.81
N ILE A 431 -6.45 13.27 -28.90
CA ILE A 431 -5.90 11.91 -28.92
C ILE A 431 -4.56 11.95 -29.68
N TYR A 432 -3.46 11.98 -28.93
CA TYR A 432 -2.13 12.24 -29.50
C TYR A 432 -1.72 11.31 -30.63
N ILE A 433 -2.14 10.05 -30.53
CA ILE A 433 -1.70 9.03 -31.46
C ILE A 433 -2.19 9.32 -32.89
N PHE A 434 -3.28 10.07 -33.06
CA PHE A 434 -3.82 10.40 -34.38
C PHE A 434 -2.91 11.35 -35.18
N PRO A 435 -2.52 12.55 -34.69
CA PRO A 435 -1.52 13.38 -35.35
C PRO A 435 -0.19 12.67 -35.60
N LEU A 436 0.20 11.77 -34.68
CA LEU A 436 1.46 11.05 -34.77
C LEU A 436 1.41 10.00 -35.90
N CYS A 437 0.32 9.25 -36.01
CA CYS A 437 0.06 8.35 -37.12
C CYS A 437 -0.03 9.10 -38.46
N GLU A 438 -0.69 10.26 -38.50
CA GLU A 438 -0.77 11.11 -39.70
C GLU A 438 0.60 11.64 -40.13
N LYS A 439 1.43 12.06 -39.17
CA LYS A 439 2.76 12.62 -39.44
C LYS A 439 3.77 11.57 -39.90
N PHE A 440 3.83 10.43 -39.22
CA PHE A 440 4.87 9.42 -39.46
C PHE A 440 4.46 8.31 -40.43
N PHE A 441 3.15 8.05 -40.54
CA PHE A 441 2.61 6.98 -41.39
C PHE A 441 1.39 7.49 -42.17
N PRO A 442 1.52 8.53 -43.02
CA PRO A 442 0.38 9.18 -43.66
C PRO A 442 -0.50 8.21 -44.45
N GLU A 443 0.10 7.25 -45.15
CA GLU A 443 -0.61 6.21 -45.93
C GLU A 443 -1.38 5.20 -45.07
N LEU A 444 -0.91 4.93 -43.83
CA LEU A 444 -1.53 4.01 -42.88
C LEU A 444 -2.33 4.72 -41.79
N SER A 445 -2.30 6.05 -41.75
CA SER A 445 -2.84 6.87 -40.67
C SER A 445 -4.31 6.55 -40.42
N PHE A 446 -5.12 6.52 -41.48
CA PHE A 446 -6.52 6.11 -41.40
C PHE A 446 -6.71 4.72 -40.79
N LEU A 447 -5.91 3.73 -41.21
CA LEU A 447 -6.02 2.36 -40.70
C LEU A 447 -5.60 2.26 -39.23
N LEU A 448 -4.55 2.99 -38.83
CA LEU A 448 -4.07 3.04 -37.45
C LEU A 448 -5.04 3.79 -36.53
N GLU A 449 -5.61 4.91 -36.98
CA GLU A 449 -6.67 5.63 -36.28
C GLU A 449 -7.90 4.75 -36.09
N LEU A 450 -8.34 4.07 -37.15
CA LEU A 450 -9.47 3.14 -37.10
C LEU A 450 -9.18 1.98 -36.14
N GLY A 451 -8.00 1.38 -36.22
CA GLY A 451 -7.56 0.31 -35.34
C GLY A 451 -7.54 0.73 -33.86
N PHE A 452 -7.05 1.94 -33.57
CA PHE A 452 -7.06 2.50 -32.22
C PHE A 452 -8.48 2.81 -31.71
N ARG A 453 -9.35 3.35 -32.57
CA ARG A 453 -10.77 3.58 -32.22
C ARG A 453 -11.49 2.28 -31.89
N PHE A 454 -11.25 1.22 -32.67
CA PHE A 454 -11.76 -0.10 -32.35
C PHE A 454 -11.16 -0.66 -31.07
N SER A 455 -9.86 -0.46 -30.81
CA SER A 455 -9.23 -0.94 -29.58
C SER A 455 -9.79 -0.24 -28.34
N LEU A 456 -10.15 1.04 -28.41
CA LEU A 456 -10.85 1.75 -27.32
C LEU A 456 -12.19 1.10 -26.98
N MET A 457 -12.95 0.63 -27.97
CA MET A 457 -14.22 -0.08 -27.74
C MET A 457 -13.99 -1.35 -26.90
N PHE A 458 -12.94 -2.12 -27.22
CA PHE A 458 -12.57 -3.30 -26.44
C PHE A 458 -11.97 -2.93 -25.07
N LEU A 459 -11.18 -1.86 -25.01
CA LEU A 459 -10.56 -1.38 -23.78
C LEU A 459 -11.60 -0.94 -22.76
N PHE A 460 -12.62 -0.18 -23.16
CA PHE A 460 -13.71 0.20 -22.25
C PHE A 460 -14.50 -1.01 -21.77
N CYS A 461 -14.78 -1.98 -22.65
CA CYS A 461 -15.49 -3.20 -22.28
C CYS A 461 -14.68 -4.12 -21.36
N ILE A 462 -13.37 -4.23 -21.57
CA ILE A 462 -12.52 -5.18 -20.84
C ILE A 462 -11.88 -4.50 -19.62
N ALA A 463 -11.18 -3.39 -19.80
CA ALA A 463 -10.38 -2.79 -18.74
C ALA A 463 -11.22 -2.05 -17.69
N MET A 464 -12.29 -1.33 -18.08
CA MET A 464 -13.13 -0.64 -17.09
C MET A 464 -14.08 -1.58 -16.35
N ILE A 465 -14.67 -2.54 -17.06
CA ILE A 465 -15.75 -3.35 -16.50
C ILE A 465 -15.25 -4.61 -15.81
N SER A 466 -14.34 -5.34 -16.44
CA SER A 466 -13.94 -6.68 -16.00
C SER A 466 -13.54 -6.70 -14.51
N PRO A 467 -12.71 -5.78 -14.00
CA PRO A 467 -12.31 -5.77 -12.60
C PRO A 467 -13.50 -5.61 -11.63
N SER A 468 -14.42 -4.69 -11.93
CA SER A 468 -15.59 -4.48 -11.07
C SER A 468 -16.60 -5.63 -11.19
N HIS A 469 -16.68 -6.29 -12.34
CA HIS A 469 -17.48 -7.51 -12.50
C HIS A 469 -16.91 -8.67 -11.70
N PHE A 470 -15.59 -8.82 -11.66
CA PHE A 470 -14.95 -9.83 -10.84
C PHE A 470 -15.18 -9.59 -9.36
N VAL A 471 -15.05 -8.34 -8.92
CA VAL A 471 -15.40 -7.93 -7.56
C VAL A 471 -16.88 -8.26 -7.30
N LEU A 472 -17.80 -7.77 -8.13
CA LEU A 472 -19.23 -8.04 -7.97
C LEU A 472 -19.56 -9.53 -7.92
N TYR A 473 -18.97 -10.35 -8.78
CA TYR A 473 -19.19 -11.79 -8.82
C TYR A 473 -18.73 -12.46 -7.52
N GLY A 474 -17.50 -12.20 -7.07
CA GLY A 474 -16.99 -12.74 -5.82
C GLY A 474 -17.82 -12.30 -4.61
N LEU A 475 -18.29 -11.06 -4.61
CA LEU A 475 -19.13 -10.51 -3.54
C LEU A 475 -20.57 -11.06 -3.57
N LEU A 476 -21.14 -11.35 -4.75
CA LEU A 476 -22.43 -12.06 -4.87
C LEU A 476 -22.33 -13.46 -4.28
N LEU A 477 -21.27 -14.21 -4.61
CA LEU A 477 -21.04 -15.53 -4.03
C LEU A 477 -20.93 -15.48 -2.51
N PHE A 478 -20.18 -14.50 -1.98
CA PHE A 478 -20.08 -14.26 -0.54
C PHE A 478 -21.47 -14.05 0.10
N LYS A 479 -22.32 -13.24 -0.52
CA LYS A 479 -23.68 -13.00 -0.04
C LYS A 479 -24.53 -14.27 -0.06
N LEU A 480 -24.44 -15.08 -1.10
CA LEU A 480 -25.18 -16.34 -1.22
C LEU A 480 -24.82 -17.30 -0.09
N GLU A 481 -23.52 -17.46 0.18
CA GLU A 481 -23.02 -18.31 1.27
C GLU A 481 -23.44 -17.80 2.64
N ALA A 482 -23.39 -16.48 2.86
CA ALA A 482 -23.84 -15.88 4.11
C ALA A 482 -25.35 -16.04 4.35
N ASN A 483 -26.17 -15.99 3.29
CA ASN A 483 -27.60 -16.27 3.38
C ASN A 483 -27.87 -17.73 3.76
N ILE A 484 -27.14 -18.67 3.15
CA ILE A 484 -27.24 -20.10 3.46
C ILE A 484 -26.83 -20.34 4.92
N LEU A 485 -25.69 -19.80 5.35
CA LEU A 485 -25.24 -19.88 6.74
C LEU A 485 -26.27 -19.28 7.71
N SER A 486 -26.83 -18.12 7.39
CA SER A 486 -27.88 -17.49 8.20
C SER A 486 -29.13 -18.37 8.30
N HIS A 487 -29.48 -19.09 7.24
CA HIS A 487 -30.57 -20.06 7.25
C HIS A 487 -30.28 -21.24 8.19
N TYR A 488 -29.07 -21.82 8.10
CA TYR A 488 -28.66 -22.90 8.99
C TYR A 488 -28.67 -22.46 10.46
N ILE A 489 -28.18 -21.25 10.76
CA ILE A 489 -28.19 -20.69 12.11
C ILE A 489 -29.61 -20.59 12.68
N LYS A 490 -30.56 -20.07 11.87
CA LYS A 490 -31.97 -19.97 12.28
C LYS A 490 -32.57 -21.34 12.59
N ASN A 491 -32.13 -22.38 11.89
CA ASN A 491 -32.66 -23.74 12.00
C ASN A 491 -31.85 -24.65 12.93
N ILE A 492 -30.86 -24.14 13.69
CA ILE A 492 -30.10 -24.99 14.63
C ILE A 492 -31.04 -25.73 15.58
N ASN A 493 -32.05 -25.03 16.09
CA ASN A 493 -33.07 -25.57 17.02
C ASN A 493 -34.28 -26.21 16.32
N GLN A 494 -34.28 -26.33 14.99
CA GLN A 494 -35.41 -26.91 14.27
C GLN A 494 -35.67 -28.34 14.78
N ASN A 495 -36.93 -28.61 15.14
CA ASN A 495 -37.47 -29.81 15.82
C ASN A 495 -37.37 -29.83 17.35
N TYR A 496 -36.75 -28.82 17.97
CA TYR A 496 -36.50 -28.77 19.41
C TYR A 496 -37.06 -27.53 20.10
N GLU A 497 -37.76 -26.66 19.37
CA GLU A 497 -38.20 -25.35 19.87
C GLU A 497 -39.26 -25.41 20.98
N LYS A 498 -40.02 -26.51 21.07
CA LYS A 498 -41.12 -26.69 22.03
C LYS A 498 -40.72 -27.47 23.28
N THR A 499 -39.52 -28.05 23.31
CA THR A 499 -39.11 -28.93 24.40
C THR A 499 -38.26 -28.17 25.41
N GLU A 500 -38.75 -28.00 26.63
CA GLU A 500 -38.02 -27.29 27.70
C GLU A 500 -36.79 -28.08 28.20
N GLN A 501 -36.86 -29.41 28.15
CA GLN A 501 -35.78 -30.33 28.51
C GLN A 501 -35.32 -31.11 27.28
N LEU A 502 -34.13 -30.79 26.80
CA LEU A 502 -33.50 -31.49 25.68
C LEU A 502 -32.80 -32.75 26.19
N ASP A 503 -33.02 -33.88 25.52
CA ASP A 503 -32.28 -35.10 25.79
C ASP A 503 -30.83 -35.00 25.27
N LEU A 504 -29.96 -35.90 25.74
CA LEU A 504 -28.56 -35.92 25.34
C LEU A 504 -28.39 -36.06 23.81
N LYS A 505 -29.30 -36.80 23.16
CA LYS A 505 -29.31 -36.97 21.70
C LYS A 505 -29.57 -35.65 20.98
N SER A 506 -30.56 -34.87 21.43
CA SER A 506 -30.85 -33.53 20.88
C SER A 506 -29.68 -32.58 21.10
N HIS A 507 -29.04 -32.60 22.27
CA HIS A 507 -27.83 -31.80 22.50
C HIS A 507 -26.68 -32.13 21.55
N ASN A 508 -26.48 -33.41 21.23
CA ASN A 508 -25.47 -33.83 20.26
C ASN A 508 -25.81 -33.36 18.84
N VAL A 509 -27.08 -33.48 18.41
CA VAL A 509 -27.52 -32.97 17.11
C VAL A 509 -27.33 -31.45 16.99
N ILE A 510 -27.69 -30.69 18.05
CA ILE A 510 -27.47 -29.24 18.10
C ILE A 510 -25.98 -28.91 18.03
N LYS A 511 -25.14 -29.67 18.75
CA LYS A 511 -23.69 -29.51 18.74
C LYS A 511 -23.12 -29.69 17.33
N ASP A 512 -23.55 -30.75 16.63
CA ASP A 512 -23.07 -31.04 15.28
C ASP A 512 -23.49 -29.95 14.29
N ARG A 513 -24.76 -29.50 14.34
CA ARG A 513 -25.25 -28.38 13.53
C ARG A 513 -24.47 -27.09 13.81
N LEU A 514 -24.22 -26.79 15.09
CA LEU A 514 -23.46 -25.61 15.51
C LEU A 514 -22.00 -25.69 15.05
N LEU A 515 -21.36 -26.87 15.16
CA LEU A 515 -20.00 -27.10 14.66
C LEU A 515 -19.90 -26.90 13.16
N VAL A 516 -20.90 -27.37 12.39
CA VAL A 516 -20.96 -27.11 10.94
C VAL A 516 -21.04 -25.61 10.68
N CYS A 517 -21.92 -24.87 11.36
CA CYS A 517 -22.03 -23.41 11.19
C CYS A 517 -20.74 -22.67 11.57
N VAL A 518 -20.09 -23.06 12.67
CA VAL A 518 -18.83 -22.46 13.14
C VAL A 518 -17.70 -22.74 12.15
N LYS A 519 -17.55 -24.00 11.72
CA LYS A 519 -16.56 -24.38 10.71
C LYS A 519 -16.78 -23.58 9.43
N HIS A 520 -18.04 -23.50 8.95
CA HIS A 520 -18.38 -22.76 7.75
C HIS A 520 -18.07 -21.27 7.90
N HIS A 521 -18.46 -20.63 9.00
CA HIS A 521 -18.16 -19.22 9.26
C HIS A 521 -16.65 -18.91 9.32
N ILE A 522 -15.87 -19.77 10.00
CA ILE A 522 -14.41 -19.61 10.07
C ILE A 522 -13.78 -19.75 8.69
N SER A 523 -14.20 -20.78 7.97
CA SER A 523 -13.76 -21.03 6.60
C SER A 523 -14.09 -19.80 5.75
N PHE A 524 -15.35 -19.36 5.80
CA PHE A 524 -15.91 -18.25 5.04
C PHE A 524 -15.11 -16.97 5.28
N ASN A 525 -14.87 -16.60 6.55
CA ASN A 525 -14.06 -15.43 6.89
C ASN A 525 -12.60 -15.57 6.47
N ARG A 526 -12.05 -16.79 6.42
CA ARG A 526 -10.69 -17.02 5.93
C ARG A 526 -10.61 -16.80 4.42
N CYS A 527 -11.54 -17.38 3.66
CA CYS A 527 -11.61 -17.24 2.21
C CYS A 527 -11.90 -15.79 1.80
N ALA A 528 -12.90 -15.16 2.42
CA ALA A 528 -13.22 -13.76 2.17
C ALA A 528 -12.04 -12.83 2.44
N ARG A 529 -11.28 -13.06 3.53
CA ARG A 529 -10.03 -12.32 3.77
C ARG A 529 -8.92 -12.64 2.77
N LYS A 530 -8.86 -13.83 2.19
CA LYS A 530 -7.89 -14.20 1.15
C LYS A 530 -8.22 -13.47 -0.17
N ILE A 531 -9.48 -13.56 -0.60
CA ILE A 531 -9.99 -12.89 -1.80
C ILE A 531 -9.88 -11.37 -1.64
N LEU A 532 -10.33 -10.84 -0.50
CA LEU A 532 -10.27 -9.40 -0.25
C LEU A 532 -8.83 -8.89 -0.24
N ARG A 533 -7.88 -9.60 0.37
CA ARG A 533 -6.46 -9.20 0.30
C ARG A 533 -5.97 -9.14 -1.15
N LYS A 534 -6.33 -10.09 -2.01
CA LYS A 534 -5.99 -10.04 -3.44
C LYS A 534 -6.67 -8.86 -4.16
N LEU A 535 -7.97 -8.65 -3.90
CA LEU A 535 -8.77 -7.60 -4.55
C LEU A 535 -8.47 -6.19 -4.05
N GLN A 536 -8.10 -6.01 -2.78
CA GLN A 536 -7.83 -4.70 -2.16
C GLN A 536 -6.74 -3.95 -2.93
N TYR A 537 -5.75 -4.69 -3.45
CA TYR A 537 -4.67 -4.12 -4.27
C TYR A 537 -5.12 -3.66 -5.66
N LEU A 538 -6.24 -4.17 -6.18
CA LEU A 538 -6.83 -3.73 -7.46
C LEU A 538 -7.82 -2.58 -7.25
N ILE A 539 -8.66 -2.70 -6.22
CA ILE A 539 -9.76 -1.77 -5.99
C ILE A 539 -9.22 -0.39 -5.58
N LEU A 540 -8.17 -0.30 -4.75
CA LEU A 540 -7.64 0.99 -4.31
C LEU A 540 -7.05 1.82 -5.48
N PRO A 541 -6.12 1.29 -6.31
CA PRO A 541 -5.65 2.00 -7.49
C PRO A 541 -6.80 2.34 -8.44
N MET A 542 -7.73 1.43 -8.69
CA MET A 542 -8.86 1.69 -9.60
C MET A 542 -9.77 2.80 -9.10
N GLN A 543 -10.09 2.85 -7.80
CA GLN A 543 -10.91 3.92 -7.25
C GLN A 543 -10.16 5.25 -7.19
N THR A 544 -8.86 5.22 -6.95
CA THR A 544 -8.02 6.44 -6.99
C THR A 544 -7.93 6.98 -8.42
N VAL A 545 -7.68 6.11 -9.40
CA VAL A 545 -7.69 6.44 -10.82
C VAL A 545 -9.07 6.93 -11.24
N ALA A 546 -10.15 6.28 -10.83
CA ALA A 546 -11.52 6.71 -11.13
C ALA A 546 -11.83 8.09 -10.52
N ALA A 547 -11.36 8.38 -9.31
CA ALA A 547 -11.54 9.68 -8.67
C ALA A 547 -10.74 10.78 -9.39
N LEU A 548 -9.46 10.54 -9.68
CA LEU A 548 -8.63 11.46 -10.45
C LEU A 548 -9.18 11.69 -11.85
N TYR A 549 -9.66 10.62 -12.48
CA TYR A 549 -10.28 10.67 -13.79
C TYR A 549 -11.58 11.49 -13.78
N PHE A 550 -12.43 11.28 -12.77
CA PHE A 550 -13.64 12.09 -12.58
C PHE A 550 -13.30 13.57 -12.38
N ILE A 551 -12.29 13.88 -11.56
CA ILE A 551 -11.79 15.25 -11.39
C ILE A 551 -11.31 15.82 -12.73
N SER A 552 -10.60 15.03 -13.53
CA SER A 552 -10.12 15.45 -14.86
C SER A 552 -11.29 15.80 -15.78
N ILE A 553 -12.32 14.96 -15.87
CA ILE A 553 -13.52 15.24 -16.68
C ILE A 553 -14.21 16.53 -16.19
N VAL A 554 -14.32 16.70 -14.88
CA VAL A 554 -14.91 17.91 -14.31
C VAL A 554 -14.13 19.16 -14.71
N VAL A 555 -12.81 19.13 -14.57
CA VAL A 555 -11.96 20.27 -14.95
C VAL A 555 -12.10 20.54 -16.44
N GLU A 556 -12.09 19.51 -17.26
CA GLU A 556 -12.22 19.63 -18.71
C GLU A 556 -13.59 20.20 -19.11
N THR A 557 -14.69 19.68 -18.57
CA THR A 557 -16.04 20.20 -18.86
C THR A 557 -16.20 21.66 -18.48
N LEU A 558 -15.59 22.09 -17.37
CA LEU A 558 -15.64 23.49 -16.94
C LEU A 558 -14.71 24.40 -17.75
N THR A 559 -13.53 23.91 -18.14
CA THR A 559 -12.50 24.74 -18.80
C THR A 559 -12.75 24.96 -20.29
N VAL A 560 -13.47 24.06 -20.96
CA VAL A 560 -13.67 24.11 -22.42
C VAL A 560 -15.05 24.66 -22.82
N GLU A 561 -15.62 25.57 -22.01
CA GLU A 561 -16.88 26.24 -22.34
C GLU A 561 -16.76 27.03 -23.65
N GLY A 562 -17.51 26.61 -24.69
CA GLY A 562 -17.77 27.41 -25.91
C GLY A 562 -17.10 26.95 -27.21
N THR A 563 -16.15 26.02 -27.19
CA THR A 563 -15.39 25.63 -28.40
C THR A 563 -15.53 24.17 -28.82
N THR A 564 -16.13 23.31 -27.99
CA THR A 564 -16.20 21.86 -28.23
C THR A 564 -17.45 21.43 -29.01
N SER A 565 -17.28 20.40 -29.86
CA SER A 565 -18.40 19.79 -30.59
C SER A 565 -19.39 19.09 -29.65
N ARG A 566 -20.65 19.00 -30.09
CA ARG A 566 -21.70 18.25 -29.36
C ARG A 566 -21.30 16.78 -29.11
N LEU A 567 -20.52 16.18 -30.00
CA LEU A 567 -20.06 14.79 -29.87
C LEU A 567 -19.13 14.62 -28.66
N TRP A 568 -18.29 15.61 -28.37
CA TRP A 568 -17.42 15.58 -27.19
C TRP A 568 -18.22 15.54 -25.88
N TYR A 569 -19.28 16.33 -25.77
CA TYR A 569 -20.18 16.27 -24.61
C TYR A 569 -20.83 14.89 -24.45
N TRP A 570 -21.23 14.23 -25.55
CA TRP A 570 -21.77 12.87 -25.50
C TRP A 570 -20.75 11.83 -25.03
N ARG A 571 -19.48 11.99 -25.41
CA ARG A 571 -18.38 11.13 -24.93
C ARG A 571 -18.14 11.30 -23.44
N LEU A 572 -17.98 12.55 -22.98
CA LEU A 572 -17.80 12.84 -21.56
C LEU A 572 -19.01 12.38 -20.73
N PHE A 573 -20.22 12.62 -21.23
CA PHE A 573 -21.45 12.18 -20.57
C PHE A 573 -21.52 10.65 -20.46
N SER A 574 -21.35 9.92 -21.57
CA SER A 574 -21.44 8.45 -21.58
C SER A 574 -20.39 7.79 -20.68
N LEU A 575 -19.17 8.34 -20.67
CA LEU A 575 -18.10 7.84 -19.83
C LEU A 575 -18.31 8.16 -18.34
N THR A 576 -18.77 9.37 -18.02
CA THR A 576 -19.15 9.76 -16.65
C THR A 576 -20.30 8.89 -16.16
N PHE A 577 -21.32 8.69 -17.00
CA PHE A 577 -22.47 7.86 -16.69
C PHE A 577 -22.07 6.42 -16.39
N THR A 578 -21.21 5.84 -17.25
CA THR A 578 -20.64 4.50 -17.01
C THR A 578 -19.86 4.46 -15.70
N GLY A 579 -19.00 5.44 -15.43
CA GLY A 579 -18.26 5.52 -14.16
C GLY A 579 -19.17 5.61 -12.93
N ILE A 580 -20.27 6.38 -13.01
CA ILE A 580 -21.25 6.50 -11.91
C ILE A 580 -21.98 5.18 -11.67
N ILE A 581 -22.41 4.47 -12.73
CA ILE A 581 -23.02 3.14 -12.59
C ILE A 581 -22.07 2.22 -11.84
N MET A 582 -20.80 2.19 -12.25
CA MET A 582 -19.75 1.36 -11.65
C MET A 582 -19.51 1.68 -10.18
N LEU A 583 -19.44 2.97 -9.84
CA LEU A 583 -19.31 3.42 -8.45
C LEU A 583 -20.51 3.01 -7.60
N ILE A 584 -21.73 3.23 -8.10
CA ILE A 584 -22.97 2.89 -7.38
C ILE A 584 -23.05 1.40 -7.14
N GLY A 585 -22.75 0.56 -8.15
CA GLY A 585 -22.76 -0.88 -7.98
C GLY A 585 -21.75 -1.32 -6.93
N ASN A 586 -20.48 -0.92 -7.08
CA ASN A 586 -19.42 -1.26 -6.13
C ASN A 586 -19.80 -0.87 -4.68
N CYS A 587 -20.31 0.34 -4.46
CA CYS A 587 -20.75 0.78 -3.14
C CYS A 587 -21.97 0.02 -2.62
N THR A 588 -22.94 -0.30 -3.48
CA THR A 588 -24.17 -1.04 -3.11
C THR A 588 -23.86 -2.47 -2.72
N ILE A 589 -22.95 -3.12 -3.45
CA ILE A 589 -22.54 -4.50 -3.17
C ILE A 589 -21.74 -4.54 -1.87
N GLY A 590 -20.79 -3.61 -1.72
CA GLY A 590 -20.00 -3.50 -0.50
C GLY A 590 -20.88 -3.25 0.73
N GLN A 591 -21.89 -2.37 0.63
CA GLN A 591 -22.90 -2.21 1.68
C GLN A 591 -23.66 -3.52 1.97
N LYS A 592 -24.17 -4.18 0.92
CA LYS A 592 -24.91 -5.44 1.09
C LYS A 592 -24.09 -6.50 1.82
N ILE A 593 -22.76 -6.51 1.69
CA ILE A 593 -21.88 -7.41 2.42
C ILE A 593 -21.84 -7.08 3.90
N GLU A 594 -21.67 -5.80 4.24
CA GLU A 594 -21.72 -5.35 5.63
C GLU A 594 -23.06 -5.77 6.25
N ASP A 595 -24.18 -5.51 5.56
CA ASP A 595 -25.53 -5.85 6.00
C ASP A 595 -25.72 -7.38 6.15
N THR A 596 -25.17 -8.19 5.22
CA THR A 596 -25.32 -9.65 5.27
C THR A 596 -24.44 -10.26 6.36
N SER A 597 -23.25 -9.71 6.60
CA SER A 597 -22.43 -10.13 7.73
C SER A 597 -23.10 -9.78 9.06
N GLU A 598 -23.74 -8.62 9.15
CA GLU A 598 -24.53 -8.21 10.31
C GLU A 598 -25.76 -9.12 10.50
N LEU A 599 -26.38 -9.58 9.41
CA LEU A 599 -27.47 -10.55 9.45
C LEU A 599 -27.06 -11.86 10.15
N ILE A 600 -25.84 -12.37 9.93
CA ILE A 600 -25.33 -13.57 10.62
C ILE A 600 -25.33 -13.35 12.13
N PHE A 601 -24.78 -12.22 12.60
CA PHE A 601 -24.77 -11.85 14.00
C PHE A 601 -26.20 -11.74 14.57
N ASN A 602 -27.08 -11.04 13.86
CA ASN A 602 -28.48 -10.87 14.25
C ASN A 602 -29.22 -12.22 14.32
N CYS A 603 -28.90 -13.17 13.43
CA CYS A 603 -29.44 -14.53 13.50
C CYS A 603 -28.95 -15.26 14.74
N LEU A 604 -27.66 -15.17 15.06
CA LEU A 604 -27.08 -15.81 16.25
C LEU A 604 -27.73 -15.29 17.53
N VAL A 605 -27.92 -13.97 17.67
CA VAL A 605 -28.55 -13.37 18.85
C VAL A 605 -29.98 -13.89 19.07
N ARG A 606 -30.70 -14.24 18.01
CA ARG A 606 -32.10 -14.75 18.08
C ARG A 606 -32.20 -16.24 18.40
N VAL A 607 -31.10 -16.99 18.39
CA VAL A 607 -31.12 -18.42 18.71
C VAL A 607 -31.48 -18.62 20.18
N LYS A 608 -32.45 -19.49 20.48
CA LYS A 608 -32.82 -19.87 21.86
C LYS A 608 -31.79 -20.83 22.46
N TRP A 609 -30.62 -20.32 22.83
CA TRP A 609 -29.47 -21.11 23.30
C TRP A 609 -29.50 -21.42 24.80
N TYR A 610 -30.37 -20.79 25.58
CA TYR A 610 -30.38 -20.87 27.04
C TYR A 610 -30.73 -22.27 27.58
N HIS A 611 -31.48 -23.07 26.82
CA HIS A 611 -31.76 -24.49 27.12
C HIS A 611 -30.62 -25.46 26.75
N TRP A 612 -29.54 -24.97 26.14
CA TRP A 612 -28.43 -25.84 25.73
C TRP A 612 -27.54 -26.24 26.91
N ASN A 613 -26.83 -27.36 26.78
CA ASN A 613 -25.79 -27.75 27.74
C ASN A 613 -24.58 -26.78 27.70
N ASP A 614 -23.73 -26.84 28.72
CA ASP A 614 -22.61 -25.90 28.86
C ASP A 614 -21.59 -25.97 27.72
N ALA A 615 -21.40 -27.16 27.14
CA ALA A 615 -20.50 -27.35 26.00
C ALA A 615 -21.00 -26.57 24.77
N ASN A 616 -22.28 -26.69 24.44
CA ASN A 616 -22.88 -26.00 23.31
C ASN A 616 -22.98 -24.48 23.56
N LYS A 617 -23.26 -24.06 24.80
CA LYS A 617 -23.24 -22.65 25.21
C LYS A 617 -21.87 -22.02 24.98
N LYS A 618 -20.79 -22.69 25.39
CA LYS A 618 -19.41 -22.20 25.15
C LYS A 618 -19.10 -22.07 23.66
N LEU A 619 -19.44 -23.09 22.86
CA LEU A 619 -19.22 -23.05 21.41
C LEU A 619 -20.02 -21.93 20.73
N TYR A 620 -21.26 -21.72 21.17
CA TYR A 620 -22.12 -20.62 20.71
C TYR A 620 -21.53 -19.26 21.04
N LEU A 621 -21.08 -19.05 22.27
CA LEU A 621 -20.49 -17.76 22.68
C LEU A 621 -19.21 -17.45 21.90
N MET A 622 -18.39 -18.47 21.60
CA MET A 622 -17.24 -18.31 20.71
C MET A 622 -17.68 -17.89 19.30
N PHE A 623 -18.74 -18.51 18.77
CA PHE A 623 -19.29 -18.14 17.46
C PHE A 623 -19.83 -16.70 17.47
N LEU A 624 -20.65 -16.35 18.46
CA LEU A 624 -21.23 -15.03 18.61
C LEU A 624 -20.15 -13.94 18.73
N THR A 625 -19.10 -14.18 19.51
CA THR A 625 -17.96 -13.25 19.66
C THR A 625 -17.24 -13.05 18.33
N ASN A 626 -17.03 -14.12 17.56
CA ASN A 626 -16.39 -14.04 16.24
C ASN A 626 -17.27 -13.36 15.18
N ALA A 627 -18.59 -13.34 15.36
CA ALA A 627 -19.53 -12.68 14.47
C ALA A 627 -19.83 -11.21 14.88
N LEU A 628 -19.31 -10.76 16.04
CA LEU A 628 -19.58 -9.43 16.58
C LEU A 628 -19.05 -8.30 15.69
N GLU A 629 -17.89 -8.51 15.06
CA GLU A 629 -17.37 -7.57 14.07
C GLU A 629 -17.86 -7.99 12.68
N PRO A 630 -18.83 -7.26 12.08
CA PRO A 630 -19.28 -7.59 10.74
C PRO A 630 -18.12 -7.44 9.77
N PHE A 631 -18.04 -8.35 8.82
CA PHE A 631 -17.08 -8.31 7.75
C PHE A 631 -17.32 -7.05 6.91
N LYS A 632 -16.29 -6.20 6.82
CA LYS A 632 -16.30 -4.97 6.02
C LYS A 632 -15.20 -5.03 4.97
N MET A 633 -15.51 -4.55 3.77
CA MET A 633 -14.54 -4.38 2.69
C MET A 633 -13.75 -3.10 2.93
N LYS A 634 -12.71 -3.15 3.77
CA LYS A 634 -11.90 -1.97 4.16
C LYS A 634 -10.68 -1.76 3.24
N PHE A 635 -10.38 -0.50 2.90
CA PHE A 635 -9.11 -0.07 2.30
C PHE A 635 -8.09 0.35 3.36
N SER A 636 -8.61 1.05 4.36
CA SER A 636 -7.94 1.54 5.55
C SER A 636 -8.91 1.42 6.72
N ASP A 637 -8.44 1.65 7.93
CA ASP A 637 -9.21 1.54 9.19
C ASP A 637 -10.53 2.32 9.11
N ASN A 638 -10.51 3.43 8.35
CA ASN A 638 -11.57 4.43 8.30
C ASN A 638 -12.41 4.41 7.01
N ILE A 639 -11.99 3.67 5.97
CA ILE A 639 -12.65 3.70 4.65
C ILE A 639 -13.02 2.28 4.24
N SER A 640 -14.32 2.00 4.18
CA SER A 640 -14.85 0.78 3.57
C SER A 640 -15.61 1.07 2.28
N VAL A 641 -15.61 0.11 1.35
CA VAL A 641 -16.43 0.16 0.13
C VAL A 641 -17.89 0.01 0.55
N ASN A 642 -18.56 1.13 0.79
CA ASN A 642 -19.97 1.16 1.12
C ASN A 642 -20.59 2.49 0.68
N HIS A 643 -21.85 2.73 1.02
CA HIS A 643 -22.51 3.98 0.65
C HIS A 643 -21.82 5.22 1.24
N LYS A 644 -21.17 5.13 2.40
CA LYS A 644 -20.45 6.27 3.00
C LYS A 644 -19.30 6.72 2.11
N MET A 645 -18.55 5.76 1.55
CA MET A 645 -17.49 6.06 0.59
C MET A 645 -18.04 6.68 -0.70
N GLY A 646 -19.10 6.11 -1.27
CA GLY A 646 -19.73 6.68 -2.48
C GLY A 646 -20.16 8.13 -2.27
N VAL A 647 -20.80 8.43 -1.13
CA VAL A 647 -21.18 9.80 -0.75
C VAL A 647 -19.96 10.70 -0.57
N TRP A 648 -18.88 10.20 0.04
CA TRP A 648 -17.65 10.95 0.23
C TRP A 648 -16.98 11.33 -1.10
N ILE A 649 -16.91 10.40 -2.06
CA ILE A 649 -16.38 10.67 -3.41
C ILE A 649 -17.22 11.76 -4.08
N VAL A 650 -18.55 11.61 -4.08
CA VAL A 650 -19.46 12.60 -4.68
C VAL A 650 -19.32 13.99 -4.04
N LYS A 651 -19.25 14.07 -2.70
CA LYS A 651 -19.04 15.35 -1.99
C LYS A 651 -17.70 16.00 -2.34
N THR A 652 -16.64 15.21 -2.41
CA THR A 652 -15.29 15.69 -2.76
C THR A 652 -15.27 16.24 -4.18
N SER A 653 -15.87 15.50 -5.11
CA SER A 653 -16.08 15.91 -6.49
C SER A 653 -16.83 17.24 -6.62
N PHE A 654 -17.98 17.39 -5.95
CA PHE A 654 -18.75 18.65 -5.97
C PHE A 654 -18.00 19.82 -5.32
N SER A 655 -17.23 19.56 -4.27
CA SER A 655 -16.40 20.58 -3.64
C SER A 655 -15.33 21.08 -4.61
N PHE A 656 -14.72 20.17 -5.38
CA PHE A 656 -13.75 20.52 -6.40
C PHE A 656 -14.37 21.32 -7.55
N ILE A 657 -15.55 20.90 -8.05
CA ILE A 657 -16.34 21.66 -9.03
C ILE A 657 -16.56 23.09 -8.56
N ALA A 658 -17.01 23.26 -7.30
CA ALA A 658 -17.28 24.58 -6.74
C ALA A 658 -16.04 25.47 -6.67
N ILE A 659 -14.89 24.90 -6.28
CA ILE A 659 -13.61 25.61 -6.25
C ILE A 659 -13.19 26.04 -7.66
N VAL A 660 -13.24 25.13 -8.64
CA VAL A 660 -12.86 25.44 -10.03
C VAL A 660 -13.76 26.54 -10.59
N LYS A 661 -15.08 26.46 -10.37
CA LYS A 661 -16.03 27.48 -10.81
C LYS A 661 -15.76 28.84 -10.16
N GLN A 662 -15.38 28.86 -8.88
CA GLN A 662 -15.01 30.10 -8.19
C GLN A 662 -13.70 30.70 -8.71
N LEU A 663 -12.73 29.87 -9.11
CA LEU A 663 -11.49 30.32 -9.72
C LEU A 663 -11.73 30.89 -11.13
N GLN A 664 -12.62 30.28 -11.91
CA GLN A 664 -13.02 30.77 -13.22
C GLN A 664 -13.77 32.10 -13.15
N SER A 665 -14.72 32.24 -12.22
CA SER A 665 -15.46 33.50 -12.08
C SER A 665 -14.54 34.66 -11.72
N LYS A 666 -13.49 34.43 -10.91
CA LYS A 666 -12.47 35.42 -10.60
C LYS A 666 -11.57 35.79 -11.78
N LYS A 667 -11.38 34.91 -12.76
CA LYS A 667 -10.53 35.17 -13.94
C LYS A 667 -11.21 36.10 -14.97
N ASN A 668 -12.54 36.18 -14.93
CA ASN A 668 -13.34 37.02 -15.81
C ASN A 668 -13.59 38.44 -15.26
N TYR A 669 -13.03 38.77 -14.08
CA TYR A 669 -12.90 40.12 -13.53
C TYR A 669 -11.45 40.57 -13.66
#